data_AF-A0A7W4ECC9-F1
#
_entry.id   AF-A0A7W4ECC9-F1
#
_cell.length_a   1.000
_cell.length_b   1.000
_cell.length_c   1.000
_cell.angle_alpha   90.00
_cell.angle_beta   90.00
_cell.angle_gamma   90.00
#
_symmetry.space_group_name_H-M   'P 1'
#
loop_
_entity.id
_entity.type
_entity.pdbx_description
1 polymer ?
#
loop_
_entity_poly.entity_id
_entity_poly.type
_entity_poly.pdbx_seq_one_letter_code
_entity_poly.pdbx_strand_id
1 'polypeptide(L)'
;MHLFKRLLLTKFPNSTIQSMVNPASMFVGFISSREFFSIINRKIIENYKLNLFDVNLDVVEFKMGFGEYGNTDKQKDIETYFAYCVAANLNGYHFYSPANLSNGITLLSSLYFADTLRGYPHHYFTQLLYTVFLLSFTFASRVKVFPSEQENENYNWFIEVFFDFYKITFQQLDTKISKSDFDAVKKELLKETSFFFLLFHFYKRLNTLFAEKGEEAEFLERILQDRKGEKILKAFKQNYATTKYLPHSSPLEQSVLTYIWPADILVKYLIGNSDPFLVVEAIVSKIFNKPELDSLVQSFLKSEENLPRLLDYLLTYKKYKHGFFAGVQNYIIKLFRSEGREDLLEDIDEMLSAIDNGDDISSFDVPERIKRESKVTERLLNFYITLLGGFTNARGDSFYTRIQKPDLISLFVSKEMLNVESNPAQLEYLGHILYIYGKNLYYYHYINDKVRSGKNKFSIPIKGNDEKIVADFYAGILYLEGMAAAYFQDINPKDTRLNITNTQILDDFKQKFGTKISGLVKESNSDFLSHFYAPLFAQSSSAKELFADFVNLFDEKAISNLKDALYKIEFWLNKSFLEKIESLKLENYYSQSVLLAIFGTIRETLFGILLLMTYLNQHKDKMEQDQVDCLWIFYIRDILGLKIREADQIYLDLLAVYEEFQDFLKIWIELDDNSDFFKFIAKNTQKFFGKKDKSEIIRSFSAEDVLWFRGLLKNISYYNQRYIIPK
;
A
#
# COMPACT_ATOMS: atom_id res chain seq x y z
N MET A 1 0.67 -14.03 -18.65
CA MET A 1 0.76 -13.94 -17.17
C MET A 1 2.02 -14.62 -16.64
N HIS A 2 3.17 -14.44 -17.28
CA HIS A 2 4.45 -15.02 -16.87
C HIS A 2 5.02 -14.37 -15.60
N LEU A 3 5.09 -13.03 -15.54
CA LEU A 3 5.65 -12.36 -14.37
C LEU A 3 4.77 -12.54 -13.15
N PHE A 4 3.46 -12.39 -13.32
CA PHE A 4 2.50 -12.57 -12.23
C PHE A 4 2.68 -13.94 -11.57
N LYS A 5 2.77 -15.01 -12.37
CA LYS A 5 3.04 -16.36 -11.88
C LYS A 5 4.40 -16.44 -11.17
N ARG A 6 5.47 -15.88 -11.76
CA ARG A 6 6.82 -15.88 -11.15
C ARG A 6 6.82 -15.18 -9.79
N LEU A 7 6.26 -13.98 -9.70
CA LEU A 7 6.13 -13.20 -8.47
C LEU A 7 5.29 -13.93 -7.43
N LEU A 8 4.12 -14.43 -7.83
CA LEU A 8 3.25 -15.17 -6.94
C LEU A 8 3.98 -16.41 -6.39
N LEU A 9 4.67 -17.18 -7.24
CA LEU A 9 5.48 -18.32 -6.83
C LEU A 9 6.58 -17.93 -5.84
N THR A 10 7.22 -16.75 -5.98
CA THR A 10 8.20 -16.30 -4.98
C THR A 10 7.60 -16.12 -3.58
N LYS A 11 6.27 -15.91 -3.50
CA LYS A 11 5.50 -15.77 -2.25
C LYS A 11 5.20 -17.11 -1.58
N PHE A 12 5.38 -18.23 -2.28
CA PHE A 12 5.24 -19.59 -1.73
C PHE A 12 6.62 -20.21 -1.47
N PRO A 13 6.77 -21.04 -0.41
CA PRO A 13 7.97 -21.85 -0.20
C PRO A 13 8.37 -22.66 -1.46
N ASN A 14 9.67 -22.79 -1.74
CA ASN A 14 10.18 -23.51 -2.92
C ASN A 14 9.68 -24.96 -2.96
N SER A 15 9.54 -25.54 -1.77
CA SER A 15 8.90 -26.81 -1.49
C SER A 15 7.53 -26.98 -2.12
N THR A 16 6.69 -25.97 -1.98
CA THR A 16 5.34 -25.98 -2.52
C THR A 16 5.34 -25.98 -4.05
N ILE A 17 6.44 -25.56 -4.71
CA ILE A 17 6.53 -25.36 -6.17
C ILE A 17 6.80 -26.66 -6.95
N GLN A 18 7.46 -27.65 -6.35
CA GLN A 18 8.02 -28.82 -7.04
C GLN A 18 7.09 -30.06 -7.11
N SER A 19 5.91 -30.05 -6.47
CA SER A 19 4.97 -31.18 -6.52
C SER A 19 4.18 -31.23 -7.85
N MET A 20 3.92 -32.45 -8.37
CA MET A 20 3.19 -32.67 -9.63
C MET A 20 1.76 -32.10 -9.61
N VAL A 21 1.17 -31.89 -8.43
CA VAL A 21 -0.10 -31.18 -8.23
C VAL A 21 0.10 -30.12 -7.14
N ASN A 22 0.83 -29.08 -7.51
CA ASN A 22 1.30 -28.03 -6.62
C ASN A 22 0.15 -27.08 -6.20
N PRO A 23 -0.06 -26.75 -4.91
CA PRO A 23 -1.06 -25.79 -4.45
C PRO A 23 -1.00 -24.43 -5.14
N ALA A 24 0.18 -23.93 -5.51
CA ALA A 24 0.38 -22.75 -6.32
C ALA A 24 0.02 -22.96 -7.81
N SER A 25 0.19 -24.15 -8.39
CA SER A 25 -0.28 -24.44 -9.77
C SER A 25 -1.78 -24.79 -9.83
N MET A 26 -2.29 -25.51 -8.82
CA MET A 26 -3.69 -25.60 -8.45
C MET A 26 -4.28 -24.21 -8.24
N PHE A 27 -3.68 -23.30 -7.48
CA PHE A 27 -4.19 -21.95 -7.22
C PHE A 27 -4.16 -21.07 -8.48
N VAL A 28 -3.09 -21.16 -9.29
CA VAL A 28 -3.03 -20.56 -10.63
C VAL A 28 -4.07 -21.18 -11.59
N GLY A 29 -4.55 -22.39 -11.30
CA GLY A 29 -5.62 -23.09 -12.04
C GLY A 29 -7.04 -22.99 -11.46
N PHE A 30 -7.19 -22.71 -10.15
CA PHE A 30 -8.46 -22.72 -9.40
C PHE A 30 -8.99 -21.33 -9.14
N ILE A 31 -8.09 -20.36 -8.91
CA ILE A 31 -8.54 -18.98 -8.82
C ILE A 31 -8.65 -18.47 -10.25
N SER A 32 -9.89 -18.46 -10.74
CA SER A 32 -10.21 -17.58 -11.87
C SER A 32 -9.64 -16.21 -11.52
N SER A 33 -8.92 -15.58 -12.44
CA SER A 33 -8.30 -14.27 -12.22
C SER A 33 -9.29 -13.31 -11.54
N ARG A 34 -10.58 -13.43 -11.90
CA ARG A 34 -11.75 -12.79 -11.26
C ARG A 34 -11.84 -12.91 -9.73
N GLU A 35 -11.61 -14.08 -9.12
CA GLU A 35 -11.68 -14.27 -7.67
C GLU A 35 -10.45 -13.67 -6.96
N PHE A 36 -9.26 -13.82 -7.54
CA PHE A 36 -8.04 -13.15 -7.07
C PHE A 36 -8.22 -11.62 -7.12
N PHE A 37 -8.78 -11.11 -8.22
CA PHE A 37 -9.10 -9.70 -8.38
C PHE A 37 -10.24 -9.27 -7.48
N SER A 38 -11.24 -10.11 -7.21
CA SER A 38 -12.28 -9.77 -6.23
C SER A 38 -11.68 -9.60 -4.84
N ILE A 39 -10.69 -10.41 -4.46
CA ILE A 39 -10.03 -10.34 -3.15
C ILE A 39 -9.10 -9.13 -3.06
N ILE A 40 -8.26 -8.91 -4.06
CA ILE A 40 -7.34 -7.76 -4.09
C ILE A 40 -8.08 -6.46 -4.31
N ASN A 41 -9.06 -6.42 -5.21
CA ASN A 41 -9.92 -5.25 -5.35
C ASN A 41 -10.74 -5.04 -4.09
N ARG A 42 -11.24 -6.05 -3.37
CA ARG A 42 -11.86 -5.82 -2.05
C ARG A 42 -10.89 -5.15 -1.08
N LYS A 43 -9.61 -5.55 -1.04
CA LYS A 43 -8.61 -4.87 -0.20
C LYS A 43 -8.31 -3.44 -0.68
N ILE A 44 -8.20 -3.20 -1.98
CA ILE A 44 -8.02 -1.86 -2.59
C ILE A 44 -9.27 -0.98 -2.42
N ILE A 45 -10.45 -1.59 -2.39
CA ILE A 45 -11.76 -0.96 -2.17
C ILE A 45 -11.96 -0.68 -0.68
N GLU A 46 -11.51 -1.57 0.21
CA GLU A 46 -11.49 -1.36 1.66
C GLU A 46 -10.41 -0.35 2.06
N ASN A 47 -9.35 -0.20 1.26
CA ASN A 47 -8.45 0.95 1.30
C ASN A 47 -9.15 2.28 0.99
N TYR A 48 -10.45 2.31 0.63
CA TYR A 48 -11.23 3.54 0.65
C TYR A 48 -11.10 4.29 1.98
N LYS A 49 -11.08 3.57 3.11
CA LYS A 49 -10.84 4.18 4.43
C LYS A 49 -9.38 4.56 4.64
N LEU A 50 -8.46 3.94 3.92
CA LEU A 50 -7.06 4.37 3.88
C LEU A 50 -6.86 5.62 3.02
N ASN A 51 -7.70 5.88 2.01
CA ASN A 51 -7.78 7.19 1.34
C ASN A 51 -8.43 8.29 2.22
N LEU A 52 -9.06 7.93 3.34
CA LEU A 52 -9.36 8.90 4.41
C LEU A 52 -8.08 9.30 5.15
N PHE A 53 -7.05 8.46 5.15
CA PHE A 53 -5.80 8.68 5.88
C PHE A 53 -4.61 8.98 4.95
N ASP A 54 -4.81 8.95 3.63
CA ASP A 54 -3.79 9.28 2.64
C ASP A 54 -4.44 9.84 1.37
N VAL A 55 -3.76 10.77 0.68
CA VAL A 55 -4.27 11.34 -0.58
C VAL A 55 -3.33 10.93 -1.69
N ASN A 56 -3.56 9.74 -2.23
CA ASN A 56 -2.91 9.32 -3.46
C ASN A 56 -3.92 9.39 -4.61
N LEU A 57 -3.52 9.96 -5.74
CA LEU A 57 -4.33 10.03 -6.97
C LEU A 57 -4.38 8.71 -7.75
N ASP A 58 -4.23 7.60 -7.03
CA ASP A 58 -4.28 6.31 -7.66
C ASP A 58 -5.70 5.86 -7.88
N VAL A 59 -5.94 5.28 -9.05
CA VAL A 59 -7.28 4.93 -9.45
C VAL A 59 -7.77 3.63 -8.88
N VAL A 60 -9.06 3.60 -8.59
CA VAL A 60 -9.83 2.38 -8.74
C VAL A 60 -9.76 1.98 -10.21
N GLU A 61 -9.45 0.72 -10.50
CA GLU A 61 -9.50 0.19 -11.87
C GLU A 61 -10.96 0.10 -12.35
N PHE A 62 -11.54 1.23 -12.80
CA PHE A 62 -12.91 1.35 -13.29
C PHE A 62 -13.02 1.34 -14.82
N LYS A 63 -11.91 1.56 -15.53
CA LYS A 63 -11.83 1.46 -16.99
C LYS A 63 -10.46 0.97 -17.46
N MET A 64 -10.38 0.55 -18.72
CA MET A 64 -9.16 0.00 -19.36
C MET A 64 -8.77 0.74 -20.65
N GLY A 65 -9.16 2.01 -20.78
CA GLY A 65 -8.92 2.81 -21.99
C GLY A 65 -9.42 4.25 -21.85
N PHE A 66 -9.11 5.07 -22.85
CA PHE A 66 -9.57 6.46 -22.94
C PHE A 66 -11.04 6.57 -23.37
N GLY A 67 -11.72 7.61 -22.86
CA GLY A 67 -13.12 7.92 -23.16
C GLY A 67 -14.13 6.87 -22.68
N GLU A 68 -15.33 6.90 -23.25
CA GLU A 68 -16.45 6.01 -22.86
C GLU A 68 -16.36 4.60 -23.46
N TYR A 69 -15.47 4.39 -24.42
CA TYR A 69 -15.33 3.16 -25.19
C TYR A 69 -14.22 2.22 -24.70
N GLY A 70 -13.60 2.56 -23.55
CA GLY A 70 -12.33 2.01 -23.08
C GLY A 70 -12.36 0.60 -22.50
N ASN A 71 -13.54 -0.01 -22.35
CA ASN A 71 -13.66 -1.35 -21.77
C ASN A 71 -13.81 -2.43 -22.86
N THR A 72 -13.11 -3.53 -22.67
CA THR A 72 -13.19 -4.74 -23.49
C THR A 72 -14.16 -5.73 -22.86
N ASP A 73 -14.99 -6.37 -23.68
CA ASP A 73 -15.85 -7.48 -23.23
C ASP A 73 -15.11 -8.83 -23.25
N LYS A 74 -13.86 -8.84 -23.74
CA LYS A 74 -13.05 -10.06 -23.82
C LYS A 74 -12.46 -10.38 -22.46
N GLN A 75 -12.88 -11.50 -21.90
CA GLN A 75 -12.38 -11.99 -20.62
C GLN A 75 -10.84 -12.06 -20.55
N LYS A 76 -10.17 -12.59 -21.59
CA LYS A 76 -8.70 -12.70 -21.61
C LYS A 76 -7.98 -11.35 -21.47
N ASP A 77 -8.54 -10.29 -22.06
CA ASP A 77 -7.95 -8.95 -22.00
C ASP A 77 -8.09 -8.37 -20.58
N ILE A 78 -9.26 -8.57 -19.95
CA ILE A 78 -9.52 -8.22 -18.54
C ILE A 78 -8.51 -8.94 -17.63
N GLU A 79 -8.36 -10.26 -17.81
CA GLU A 79 -7.46 -11.06 -16.99
C GLU A 79 -6.00 -10.62 -17.13
N THR A 80 -5.56 -10.33 -18.36
CA THR A 80 -4.22 -9.80 -18.63
C THR A 80 -4.01 -8.44 -17.95
N TYR A 81 -4.98 -7.52 -18.10
CA TYR A 81 -4.86 -6.16 -17.55
C TYR A 81 -4.70 -6.20 -16.03
N PHE A 82 -5.64 -6.84 -15.34
CA PHE A 82 -5.62 -6.88 -13.89
C PHE A 82 -4.44 -7.70 -13.34
N ALA A 83 -4.01 -8.77 -14.03
CA ALA A 83 -2.85 -9.54 -13.59
C ALA A 83 -1.58 -8.70 -13.63
N TYR A 84 -1.47 -7.83 -14.63
CA TYR A 84 -0.39 -6.87 -14.77
C TYR A 84 -0.40 -5.86 -13.60
N CYS A 85 -1.57 -5.28 -13.28
CA CYS A 85 -1.72 -4.36 -12.15
C CYS A 85 -1.36 -5.01 -10.80
N VAL A 86 -1.75 -6.28 -10.58
CA VAL A 86 -1.35 -6.98 -9.35
C VAL A 86 0.14 -7.28 -9.33
N ALA A 87 0.72 -7.74 -10.43
CA ALA A 87 2.16 -7.99 -10.52
C ALA A 87 2.97 -6.73 -10.21
N ALA A 88 2.51 -5.55 -10.65
CA ALA A 88 3.09 -4.27 -10.27
C ALA A 88 3.11 -4.09 -8.74
N ASN A 89 1.97 -4.25 -8.07
CA ASN A 89 1.86 -4.12 -6.60
C ASN A 89 2.71 -5.15 -5.82
N LEU A 90 2.79 -6.39 -6.29
CA LEU A 90 3.63 -7.43 -5.68
C LEU A 90 5.13 -7.16 -5.83
N ASN A 91 5.52 -6.36 -6.83
CA ASN A 91 6.87 -5.88 -7.07
C ASN A 91 7.15 -4.52 -6.37
N GLY A 92 6.25 -4.08 -5.48
CA GLY A 92 6.37 -2.84 -4.72
C GLY A 92 7.26 -2.92 -3.47
N TYR A 93 7.22 -1.86 -2.67
CA TYR A 93 7.89 -1.74 -1.37
C TYR A 93 6.95 -2.16 -0.23
N HIS A 94 7.46 -2.34 0.98
CA HIS A 94 6.60 -2.59 2.15
C HIS A 94 5.55 -1.48 2.33
N PHE A 95 4.34 -1.87 2.74
CA PHE A 95 3.20 -0.96 2.88
C PHE A 95 2.65 -0.92 4.32
N TYR A 96 2.88 0.19 5.00
CA TYR A 96 2.61 0.46 6.42
C TYR A 96 1.22 1.02 6.65
N SER A 97 0.27 0.71 5.77
CA SER A 97 -1.11 1.12 5.96
C SER A 97 -1.63 0.72 7.35
N PRO A 98 -2.42 1.59 8.02
CA PRO A 98 -3.08 1.25 9.28
C PRO A 98 -3.73 -0.14 9.28
N ALA A 99 -4.33 -0.58 8.18
CA ALA A 99 -4.91 -1.92 8.09
C ALA A 99 -3.86 -3.05 8.20
N ASN A 100 -2.71 -2.92 7.53
CA ASN A 100 -1.64 -3.92 7.62
C ASN A 100 -1.00 -3.94 9.01
N LEU A 101 -0.73 -2.77 9.59
CA LEU A 101 -0.20 -2.66 10.94
C LEU A 101 -1.20 -3.24 11.96
N SER A 102 -2.50 -2.96 11.79
CA SER A 102 -3.58 -3.51 12.62
C SER A 102 -3.66 -5.03 12.53
N ASN A 103 -3.52 -5.59 11.33
CA ASN A 103 -3.48 -7.06 11.16
C ASN A 103 -2.27 -7.66 11.87
N GLY A 104 -1.08 -7.08 11.69
CA GLY A 104 0.15 -7.53 12.34
C GLY A 104 0.05 -7.49 13.86
N ILE A 105 -0.37 -6.35 14.43
CA ILE A 105 -0.48 -6.18 15.88
C ILE A 105 -1.56 -7.07 16.48
N THR A 106 -2.66 -7.32 15.75
CA THR A 106 -3.74 -8.23 16.20
C THR A 106 -3.26 -9.67 16.24
N LEU A 107 -2.53 -10.13 15.22
CA LEU A 107 -1.93 -11.47 15.23
C LEU A 107 -0.91 -11.61 16.36
N LEU A 108 -0.07 -10.59 16.59
CA LEU A 108 0.87 -10.59 17.71
C LEU A 108 0.14 -10.63 19.06
N SER A 109 -0.92 -9.83 19.22
CA SER A 109 -1.76 -9.83 20.44
C SER A 109 -2.34 -11.20 20.73
N SER A 110 -2.77 -11.92 19.69
CA SER A 110 -3.31 -13.27 19.84
C SER A 110 -2.32 -14.23 20.49
N LEU A 111 -1.01 -14.09 20.22
CA LEU A 111 0.05 -14.92 20.78
C LEU A 111 0.31 -14.67 22.27
N TYR A 112 0.09 -13.43 22.73
CA TYR A 112 0.32 -13.05 24.13
C TYR A 112 -0.92 -13.28 24.99
N PHE A 113 -2.12 -13.02 24.48
CA PHE A 113 -3.36 -13.15 25.25
C PHE A 113 -4.03 -14.53 25.19
N ALA A 114 -3.56 -15.45 24.32
CA ALA A 114 -4.20 -16.77 24.16
C ALA A 114 -4.24 -17.57 25.46
N ASP A 115 -3.11 -17.72 26.15
CA ASP A 115 -3.05 -18.50 27.40
C ASP A 115 -3.92 -17.85 28.50
N THR A 116 -3.93 -16.51 28.57
CA THR A 116 -4.74 -15.73 29.51
C THR A 116 -6.24 -15.98 29.35
N LEU A 117 -6.71 -16.14 28.11
CA LEU A 117 -8.13 -16.30 27.80
C LEU A 117 -8.58 -17.74 27.53
N ARG A 118 -7.68 -18.73 27.56
CA ARG A 118 -8.00 -20.14 27.26
C ARG A 118 -9.10 -20.70 28.19
N GLY A 119 -9.18 -20.22 29.43
CA GLY A 119 -10.21 -20.63 30.40
C GLY A 119 -11.59 -19.99 30.21
N TYR A 120 -11.76 -19.09 29.23
CA TYR A 120 -12.99 -18.36 28.99
C TYR A 120 -13.65 -18.76 27.66
N PRO A 121 -14.94 -18.43 27.44
CA PRO A 121 -15.60 -18.68 26.16
C PRO A 121 -14.81 -18.12 24.97
N HIS A 122 -14.70 -18.91 23.88
CA HIS A 122 -13.89 -18.56 22.69
C HIS A 122 -14.21 -17.19 22.09
N HIS A 123 -15.47 -16.78 22.18
CA HIS A 123 -15.88 -15.48 21.67
C HIS A 123 -15.16 -14.34 22.41
N TYR A 124 -14.92 -14.43 23.74
CA TYR A 124 -14.22 -13.40 24.50
C TYR A 124 -12.84 -13.09 23.89
N PHE A 125 -12.07 -14.12 23.58
CA PHE A 125 -10.78 -13.97 22.89
C PHE A 125 -10.95 -13.37 21.49
N THR A 126 -11.96 -13.80 20.73
CA THR A 126 -12.25 -13.26 19.40
C THR A 126 -12.63 -11.76 19.44
N GLN A 127 -13.45 -11.34 20.41
CA GLN A 127 -13.81 -9.95 20.64
C GLN A 127 -12.60 -9.10 21.04
N LEU A 128 -11.65 -9.65 21.80
CA LEU A 128 -10.40 -8.97 22.14
C LEU A 128 -9.59 -8.66 20.87
N LEU A 129 -9.48 -9.63 19.96
CA LEU A 129 -8.78 -9.43 18.69
C LEU A 129 -9.45 -8.37 17.81
N TYR A 130 -10.78 -8.34 17.77
CA TYR A 130 -11.49 -7.26 17.08
C TYR A 130 -11.29 -5.90 17.75
N THR A 131 -11.21 -5.87 19.08
CA THR A 131 -10.94 -4.64 19.83
C THR A 131 -9.58 -4.07 19.45
N VAL A 132 -8.53 -4.89 19.48
CA VAL A 132 -7.19 -4.49 19.06
C VAL A 132 -7.19 -3.97 17.62
N PHE A 133 -7.83 -4.72 16.70
CA PHE A 133 -7.87 -4.33 15.29
C PHE A 133 -8.61 -3.00 15.04
N LEU A 134 -9.79 -2.83 15.63
CA LEU A 134 -10.66 -1.68 15.36
C LEU A 134 -10.18 -0.40 16.04
N LEU A 135 -9.54 -0.50 17.21
CA LEU A 135 -8.98 0.65 17.92
C LEU A 135 -7.94 1.40 17.08
N SER A 136 -7.16 0.70 16.26
CA SER A 136 -6.19 1.35 15.36
C SER A 136 -6.83 2.43 14.48
N PHE A 137 -8.03 2.15 13.94
CA PHE A 137 -8.77 3.09 13.11
C PHE A 137 -9.40 4.22 13.95
N THR A 138 -9.85 3.94 15.16
CA THR A 138 -10.34 4.95 16.12
C THR A 138 -9.26 5.96 16.46
N PHE A 139 -8.03 5.49 16.72
CA PHE A 139 -6.91 6.37 17.05
C PHE A 139 -6.35 7.08 15.82
N ALA A 140 -6.23 6.40 14.66
CA ALA A 140 -5.79 7.04 13.41
C ALA A 140 -6.78 8.13 12.92
N SER A 141 -8.09 7.93 13.15
CA SER A 141 -9.14 8.94 12.88
C SER A 141 -9.30 9.99 13.95
N ARG A 142 -8.54 9.89 15.05
CA ARG A 142 -8.58 10.81 16.17
C ARG A 142 -9.98 11.00 16.78
N VAL A 143 -10.92 10.06 16.59
CA VAL A 143 -12.21 10.11 17.30
C VAL A 143 -11.99 10.13 18.81
N LYS A 144 -10.94 9.44 19.28
CA LYS A 144 -10.39 9.56 20.62
C LYS A 144 -8.98 10.15 20.54
N VAL A 145 -8.64 11.03 21.46
CA VAL A 145 -7.35 11.73 21.53
C VAL A 145 -6.81 11.65 22.95
N PHE A 146 -5.52 11.35 23.08
CA PHE A 146 -4.84 11.33 24.37
C PHE A 146 -4.95 12.71 25.06
N PRO A 147 -5.49 12.77 26.30
CA PRO A 147 -5.91 14.04 26.90
C PRO A 147 -4.81 14.82 27.60
N SER A 148 -3.70 14.18 27.97
CA SER A 148 -2.68 14.75 28.84
C SER A 148 -1.31 14.81 28.16
N GLU A 149 -0.44 15.68 28.65
CA GLU A 149 0.99 15.64 28.35
C GLU A 149 1.71 14.58 29.20
N GLN A 150 1.12 14.17 30.32
CA GLN A 150 1.69 13.17 31.22
C GLN A 150 1.41 11.75 30.74
N GLU A 151 2.46 10.94 30.57
CA GLU A 151 2.33 9.56 30.08
C GLU A 151 1.49 8.67 31.01
N ASN A 152 1.62 8.81 32.32
CA ASN A 152 0.88 7.98 33.28
C ASN A 152 -0.63 8.21 33.20
N GLU A 153 -1.06 9.47 33.04
CA GLU A 153 -2.47 9.81 32.86
C GLU A 153 -3.00 9.26 31.53
N ASN A 154 -2.22 9.41 30.46
CA ASN A 154 -2.54 8.87 29.15
C ASN A 154 -2.64 7.34 29.12
N TYR A 155 -1.76 6.65 29.85
CA TYR A 155 -1.80 5.19 29.95
C TYR A 155 -3.07 4.73 30.68
N ASN A 156 -3.38 5.32 31.84
CA ASN A 156 -4.60 4.98 32.59
C ASN A 156 -5.86 5.24 31.77
N TRP A 157 -5.91 6.40 31.10
CA TRP A 157 -6.99 6.74 30.19
C TRP A 157 -7.11 5.74 29.03
N PHE A 158 -5.98 5.33 28.44
CA PHE A 158 -5.96 4.33 27.37
C PHE A 158 -6.53 2.99 27.83
N ILE A 159 -6.17 2.53 29.04
CA ILE A 159 -6.73 1.29 29.60
C ILE A 159 -8.25 1.40 29.72
N GLU A 160 -8.79 2.54 30.16
CA GLU A 160 -10.23 2.75 30.23
C GLU A 160 -10.89 2.72 28.84
N VAL A 161 -10.31 3.43 27.86
CA VAL A 161 -10.77 3.40 26.46
C VAL A 161 -10.75 1.98 25.90
N PHE A 162 -9.67 1.23 26.11
CA PHE A 162 -9.51 -0.12 25.60
C PHE A 162 -10.63 -1.04 26.10
N PHE A 163 -10.88 -1.02 27.40
CA PHE A 163 -11.90 -1.87 28.02
C PHE A 163 -13.33 -1.39 27.78
N ASP A 164 -13.55 -0.08 27.58
CA ASP A 164 -14.82 0.44 27.08
C ASP A 164 -15.10 -0.13 25.68
N PHE A 165 -14.11 -0.05 24.79
CA PHE A 165 -14.22 -0.56 23.44
C PHE A 165 -14.41 -2.06 23.38
N TYR A 166 -13.73 -2.80 24.27
CA TYR A 166 -13.92 -4.24 24.39
C TYR A 166 -15.40 -4.57 24.67
N LYS A 167 -16.08 -3.83 25.55
CA LYS A 167 -17.53 -3.99 25.79
C LYS A 167 -18.37 -3.70 24.55
N ILE A 168 -18.02 -2.67 23.77
CA ILE A 168 -18.74 -2.29 22.55
C ILE A 168 -18.71 -3.46 21.55
N THR A 169 -17.60 -4.19 21.44
CA THR A 169 -17.52 -5.32 20.50
C THR A 169 -18.50 -6.46 20.82
N PHE A 170 -18.83 -6.69 22.10
CA PHE A 170 -19.89 -7.63 22.49
C PHE A 170 -21.28 -7.14 22.06
N GLN A 171 -21.57 -5.86 22.31
CA GLN A 171 -22.86 -5.26 21.95
C GLN A 171 -23.13 -5.32 20.44
N GLN A 172 -22.11 -5.10 19.61
CA GLN A 172 -22.26 -5.08 18.15
C GLN A 172 -22.40 -6.45 17.52
N LEU A 173 -21.90 -7.50 18.17
CA LEU A 173 -21.97 -8.88 17.68
C LEU A 173 -23.11 -9.67 18.32
N ASP A 174 -23.99 -8.99 19.07
CA ASP A 174 -25.09 -9.59 19.84
C ASP A 174 -24.62 -10.75 20.75
N THR A 175 -23.39 -10.65 21.26
CA THR A 175 -22.84 -11.56 22.27
C THR A 175 -22.91 -10.90 23.65
N LYS A 176 -23.07 -11.71 24.70
CA LYS A 176 -23.24 -11.21 26.07
C LYS A 176 -22.04 -11.60 26.93
N ILE A 177 -21.57 -10.65 27.71
CA ILE A 177 -20.60 -10.87 28.79
C ILE A 177 -21.20 -10.33 30.09
N SER A 178 -21.18 -11.14 31.14
CA SER A 178 -21.66 -10.70 32.45
C SER A 178 -20.69 -9.68 33.06
N LYS A 179 -21.17 -8.84 34.00
CA LYS A 179 -20.29 -7.88 34.67
C LYS A 179 -19.16 -8.58 35.43
N SER A 180 -19.46 -9.70 36.12
CA SER A 180 -18.46 -10.48 36.85
C SER A 180 -17.41 -11.09 35.93
N ASP A 181 -17.83 -11.65 34.79
CA ASP A 181 -16.89 -12.22 33.82
C ASP A 181 -16.04 -11.14 33.19
N PHE A 182 -16.63 -9.98 32.87
CA PHE A 182 -15.90 -8.85 32.33
C PHE A 182 -14.80 -8.37 33.29
N ASP A 183 -15.14 -8.22 34.57
CA ASP A 183 -14.20 -7.77 35.59
C ASP A 183 -13.08 -8.81 35.82
N ALA A 184 -13.41 -10.11 35.77
CA ALA A 184 -12.44 -11.20 35.85
C ALA A 184 -11.49 -11.22 34.63
N VAL A 185 -12.05 -11.17 33.42
CA VAL A 185 -11.29 -11.11 32.16
C VAL A 185 -10.39 -9.88 32.12
N LYS A 186 -10.91 -8.70 32.50
CA LYS A 186 -10.13 -7.47 32.57
C LYS A 186 -8.93 -7.62 33.49
N LYS A 187 -9.11 -8.21 34.68
CA LYS A 187 -8.02 -8.44 35.64
C LYS A 187 -6.96 -9.39 35.08
N GLU A 188 -7.38 -10.46 34.40
CA GLU A 188 -6.46 -11.42 33.79
C GLU A 188 -5.66 -10.79 32.64
N LEU A 189 -6.33 -10.08 31.73
CA LEU A 189 -5.68 -9.39 30.62
C LEU A 189 -4.63 -8.38 31.11
N LEU A 190 -4.95 -7.60 32.14
CA LEU A 190 -4.03 -6.60 32.70
C LEU A 190 -2.75 -7.19 33.31
N LYS A 191 -2.63 -8.53 33.47
CA LYS A 191 -1.38 -9.17 33.85
C LYS A 191 -0.33 -9.15 32.74
N GLU A 192 -0.75 -9.06 31.48
CA GLU A 192 0.12 -8.90 30.31
C GLU A 192 0.59 -7.44 30.17
N THR A 193 1.16 -6.89 31.24
CA THR A 193 1.48 -5.46 31.39
C THR A 193 2.31 -4.93 30.22
N SER A 194 3.39 -5.63 29.86
CA SER A 194 4.30 -5.20 28.78
C SER A 194 3.60 -5.12 27.43
N PHE A 195 2.61 -5.98 27.20
CA PHE A 195 1.83 -5.95 25.98
C PHE A 195 0.85 -4.76 25.95
N PHE A 196 0.26 -4.40 27.08
CA PHE A 196 -0.57 -3.18 27.17
C PHE A 196 0.25 -1.90 26.98
N PHE A 197 1.49 -1.84 27.47
CA PHE A 197 2.41 -0.74 27.17
C PHE A 197 2.75 -0.67 25.68
N LEU A 198 3.01 -1.82 25.05
CA LEU A 198 3.22 -1.89 23.60
C LEU A 198 1.99 -1.36 22.83
N LEU A 199 0.78 -1.78 23.20
CA LEU A 199 -0.45 -1.29 22.58
C LEU A 199 -0.64 0.22 22.81
N PHE A 200 -0.34 0.71 24.01
CA PHE A 200 -0.38 2.14 24.33
C PHE A 200 0.50 2.95 23.39
N HIS A 201 1.79 2.60 23.26
CA HIS A 201 2.72 3.29 22.37
C HIS A 201 2.31 3.18 20.90
N PHE A 202 1.83 1.99 20.48
CA PHE A 202 1.32 1.78 19.13
C PHE A 202 0.15 2.73 18.80
N TYR A 203 -0.87 2.81 19.66
CA TYR A 203 -2.02 3.68 19.42
C TYR A 203 -1.70 5.16 19.59
N LYS A 204 -0.82 5.52 20.52
CA LYS A 204 -0.28 6.88 20.67
C LYS A 204 0.38 7.34 19.38
N ARG A 205 1.22 6.49 18.77
CA ARG A 205 1.85 6.77 17.47
C ARG A 205 0.83 6.93 16.35
N LEU A 206 -0.19 6.07 16.29
CA LEU A 206 -1.28 6.22 15.30
C LEU A 206 -2.06 7.53 15.48
N ASN A 207 -2.26 7.98 16.71
CA ASN A 207 -3.03 9.19 17.02
C ASN A 207 -2.31 10.48 16.57
N THR A 208 -0.99 10.49 16.58
CA THR A 208 -0.18 11.67 16.21
C THR A 208 0.13 11.76 14.72
N LEU A 209 -0.11 10.70 13.92
CA LEU A 209 0.19 10.66 12.48
C LEU A 209 -0.29 11.88 11.68
N PHE A 210 -1.40 12.47 12.11
CA PHE A 210 -2.14 13.51 11.40
C PHE A 210 -2.31 14.82 12.20
N ALA A 211 -1.91 14.84 13.48
CA ALA A 211 -2.28 15.91 14.41
C ALA A 211 -1.70 17.29 14.04
N GLU A 212 -0.51 17.31 13.45
CA GLU A 212 0.25 18.55 13.19
C GLU A 212 -0.04 19.17 11.81
N LYS A 213 -0.92 18.56 11.02
CA LYS A 213 -1.03 18.84 9.58
C LYS A 213 -2.13 19.83 9.21
N GLY A 214 -3.05 20.14 10.12
CA GLY A 214 -4.26 20.88 9.80
C GLY A 214 -5.02 21.35 11.02
N GLU A 215 -6.11 22.08 10.81
CA GLU A 215 -7.10 22.20 11.88
C GLU A 215 -7.83 20.86 12.06
N GLU A 216 -8.03 20.45 13.31
CA GLU A 216 -8.67 19.17 13.61
C GLU A 216 -10.11 19.10 13.05
N ALA A 217 -10.79 20.24 12.98
CA ALA A 217 -12.11 20.36 12.35
C ALA A 217 -12.08 20.04 10.85
N GLU A 218 -11.07 20.52 10.10
CA GLU A 218 -10.90 20.23 8.68
C GLU A 218 -10.56 18.75 8.45
N PHE A 219 -9.70 18.18 9.29
CA PHE A 219 -9.40 16.75 9.25
C PHE A 219 -10.66 15.91 9.46
N LEU A 220 -11.48 16.24 10.47
CA LEU A 220 -12.75 15.56 10.74
C LEU A 220 -13.79 15.78 9.64
N GLU A 221 -13.87 17.00 9.07
CA GLU A 221 -14.69 17.29 7.89
C GLU A 221 -14.35 16.30 6.78
N ARG A 222 -13.06 16.22 6.40
CA ARG A 222 -12.55 15.32 5.35
C ARG A 222 -12.87 13.86 5.60
N ILE A 223 -12.52 13.32 6.78
CA ILE A 223 -12.71 11.88 7.04
C ILE A 223 -14.20 11.49 7.17
N LEU A 224 -15.09 12.46 7.42
CA LEU A 224 -16.53 12.27 7.59
C LEU A 224 -17.37 12.84 6.43
N GLN A 225 -16.79 13.29 5.30
CA GLN A 225 -17.49 14.03 4.23
C GLN A 225 -18.80 13.39 3.73
N ASP A 226 -19.73 14.30 3.38
CA ASP A 226 -21.18 14.21 3.12
C ASP A 226 -21.78 12.80 2.93
N ARG A 227 -22.07 12.16 4.06
CA ARG A 227 -22.75 10.86 4.12
C ARG A 227 -24.23 11.06 4.43
N LYS A 228 -25.10 10.22 3.88
CA LYS A 228 -26.47 10.03 4.39
C LYS A 228 -26.40 9.79 5.91
N GLY A 229 -26.74 10.81 6.70
CA GLY A 229 -26.40 10.86 8.14
C GLY A 229 -26.04 12.25 8.69
N GLU A 230 -26.20 13.32 7.90
CA GLU A 230 -25.86 14.72 8.20
C GLU A 230 -26.15 15.18 9.64
N LYS A 231 -27.30 14.77 10.22
CA LYS A 231 -27.66 15.11 11.61
C LYS A 231 -26.71 14.50 12.65
N ILE A 232 -26.33 13.23 12.49
CA ILE A 232 -25.44 12.52 13.42
C ILE A 232 -24.04 13.11 13.32
N LEU A 233 -23.54 13.34 12.10
CA LEU A 233 -22.21 13.90 11.88
C LEU A 233 -22.11 15.33 12.39
N LYS A 234 -23.14 16.16 12.17
CA LYS A 234 -23.23 17.52 12.71
C LYS A 234 -23.24 17.52 14.24
N ALA A 235 -24.05 16.65 14.85
CA ALA A 235 -24.09 16.52 16.30
C ALA A 235 -22.75 16.05 16.88
N PHE A 236 -22.06 15.12 16.22
CA PHE A 236 -20.74 14.67 16.66
C PHE A 236 -19.72 15.81 16.61
N LYS A 237 -19.62 16.52 15.48
CA LYS A 237 -18.71 17.65 15.31
C LYS A 237 -18.92 18.74 16.37
N GLN A 238 -20.18 19.04 16.69
CA GLN A 238 -20.53 20.03 17.74
C GLN A 238 -20.07 19.62 19.15
N ASN A 239 -20.02 18.31 19.44
CA ASN A 239 -19.66 17.80 20.76
C ASN A 239 -18.20 17.32 20.85
N TYR A 240 -17.52 17.15 19.72
CA TYR A 240 -16.21 16.50 19.60
C TYR A 240 -15.15 17.05 20.56
N ALA A 241 -15.06 18.38 20.70
CA ALA A 241 -14.11 19.03 21.60
C ALA A 241 -14.22 18.54 23.06
N THR A 242 -15.42 18.13 23.48
CA THR A 242 -15.70 17.64 24.84
C THR A 242 -15.68 16.12 24.94
N THR A 243 -15.97 15.39 23.86
CA THR A 243 -16.10 13.92 23.90
C THR A 243 -14.81 13.18 23.57
N LYS A 244 -13.91 13.77 22.77
CA LYS A 244 -12.68 13.12 22.29
C LYS A 244 -11.72 12.70 23.39
N TYR A 245 -11.78 13.39 24.54
CA TYR A 245 -10.99 13.14 25.74
C TYR A 245 -11.67 12.22 26.75
N LEU A 246 -12.95 11.87 26.53
CA LEU A 246 -13.64 10.96 27.43
C LEU A 246 -13.21 9.52 27.13
N PRO A 247 -12.93 8.70 28.16
CA PRO A 247 -12.55 7.31 27.95
C PRO A 247 -13.71 6.46 27.44
N HIS A 248 -14.95 6.82 27.79
CA HIS A 248 -16.15 6.12 27.36
C HIS A 248 -16.68 6.64 26.02
N SER A 249 -17.10 5.72 25.15
CA SER A 249 -17.68 6.06 23.85
C SER A 249 -19.20 6.21 23.95
N SER A 250 -19.68 7.42 23.72
CA SER A 250 -21.11 7.73 23.62
C SER A 250 -21.78 6.98 22.46
N PRO A 251 -23.12 6.77 22.48
CA PRO A 251 -23.84 6.21 21.34
C PRO A 251 -23.63 6.98 20.03
N LEU A 252 -23.40 8.29 20.15
CA LEU A 252 -23.06 9.17 19.04
C LEU A 252 -21.70 8.81 18.42
N GLU A 253 -20.66 8.69 19.25
CA GLU A 253 -19.32 8.26 18.81
C GLU A 253 -19.35 6.87 18.20
N GLN A 254 -20.07 5.93 18.81
CA GLN A 254 -20.23 4.57 18.28
C GLN A 254 -20.89 4.59 16.89
N SER A 255 -21.90 5.42 16.69
CA SER A 255 -22.55 5.60 15.39
C SER A 255 -21.57 6.16 14.35
N VAL A 256 -20.73 7.12 14.75
CA VAL A 256 -19.69 7.71 13.89
C VAL A 256 -18.61 6.69 13.51
N LEU A 257 -18.18 5.86 14.46
CA LEU A 257 -17.15 4.86 14.23
C LEU A 257 -17.52 3.83 13.15
N THR A 258 -18.82 3.55 12.96
CA THR A 258 -19.26 2.71 11.83
C THR A 258 -18.89 3.30 10.47
N TYR A 259 -18.71 4.62 10.35
CA TYR A 259 -18.26 5.28 9.13
C TYR A 259 -16.75 5.18 8.94
N ILE A 260 -15.98 4.91 10.00
CA ILE A 260 -14.52 4.87 10.02
C ILE A 260 -13.98 3.43 9.94
N TRP A 261 -14.54 2.48 10.69
CA TRP A 261 -14.06 1.10 10.71
C TRP A 261 -14.20 0.36 9.38
N PRO A 262 -13.22 -0.49 9.00
CA PRO A 262 -13.27 -1.25 7.76
C PRO A 262 -14.54 -2.12 7.66
N ALA A 263 -14.99 -2.35 6.42
CA ALA A 263 -16.18 -3.16 6.16
C ALA A 263 -15.96 -4.65 6.48
N ASP A 264 -14.70 -5.09 6.51
CA ASP A 264 -14.30 -6.46 6.80
C ASP A 264 -13.07 -6.49 7.75
N ILE A 265 -12.91 -7.60 8.47
CA ILE A 265 -11.80 -7.82 9.41
C ILE A 265 -11.08 -9.10 9.00
N LEU A 266 -9.87 -8.96 8.45
CA LEU A 266 -9.15 -10.07 7.84
C LEU A 266 -8.89 -11.25 8.79
N VAL A 267 -8.61 -10.98 10.07
CA VAL A 267 -8.37 -12.03 11.10
C VAL A 267 -9.57 -12.97 11.27
N LYS A 268 -10.78 -12.55 10.90
CA LYS A 268 -11.98 -13.42 10.89
C LYS A 268 -11.80 -14.65 10.01
N TYR A 269 -11.11 -14.51 8.87
CA TYR A 269 -10.89 -15.63 7.95
C TYR A 269 -9.84 -16.62 8.47
N LEU A 270 -8.88 -16.14 9.27
CA LEU A 270 -7.92 -17.03 9.91
C LEU A 270 -8.62 -17.92 10.95
N ILE A 271 -9.41 -17.31 11.83
CA ILE A 271 -10.09 -17.98 12.94
C ILE A 271 -11.29 -18.81 12.46
N GLY A 272 -12.15 -18.25 11.62
CA GLY A 272 -13.40 -18.87 11.15
C GLY A 272 -14.31 -19.38 12.28
N ASN A 273 -14.93 -20.55 12.08
CA ASN A 273 -15.80 -21.20 13.07
C ASN A 273 -15.06 -22.20 13.98
N SER A 274 -13.73 -22.23 13.89
CA SER A 274 -12.86 -23.17 14.60
C SER A 274 -12.46 -22.64 15.98
N ASP A 275 -11.86 -23.51 16.81
CA ASP A 275 -11.20 -23.08 18.05
C ASP A 275 -10.10 -22.05 17.74
N PRO A 276 -10.25 -20.78 18.20
CA PRO A 276 -9.26 -19.75 17.92
C PRO A 276 -7.92 -20.01 18.61
N PHE A 277 -7.89 -20.72 19.73
CA PHE A 277 -6.64 -21.04 20.43
C PHE A 277 -5.83 -22.05 19.65
N LEU A 278 -6.49 -23.04 19.03
CA LEU A 278 -5.85 -23.99 18.13
C LEU A 278 -5.17 -23.29 16.95
N VAL A 279 -5.83 -22.28 16.38
CA VAL A 279 -5.27 -21.45 15.30
C VAL A 279 -4.03 -20.68 15.77
N VAL A 280 -4.05 -20.11 16.98
CA VAL A 280 -2.89 -19.40 17.54
C VAL A 280 -1.72 -20.35 17.75
N GLU A 281 -1.97 -21.49 18.40
CA GLU A 281 -0.95 -22.48 18.72
C GLU A 281 -0.34 -23.13 17.48
N ALA A 282 -1.15 -23.40 16.46
CA ALA A 282 -0.69 -24.08 15.27
C ALA A 282 -0.11 -23.10 14.25
N ILE A 283 -0.79 -21.99 13.98
CA ILE A 283 -0.44 -21.06 12.89
C ILE A 283 0.36 -19.86 13.39
N VAL A 284 -0.18 -19.08 14.33
CA VAL A 284 0.43 -17.79 14.73
C VAL A 284 1.79 -18.00 15.40
N SER A 285 1.92 -19.01 16.25
CA SER A 285 3.18 -19.38 16.93
C SER A 285 4.31 -19.76 15.97
N LYS A 286 3.98 -20.20 14.74
CA LYS A 286 4.96 -20.52 13.69
C LYS A 286 5.37 -19.29 12.89
N ILE A 287 4.51 -18.27 12.82
CA ILE A 287 4.82 -16.99 12.17
C ILE A 287 5.70 -16.12 13.09
N PHE A 288 5.41 -16.12 14.38
CA PHE A 288 6.05 -15.28 15.38
C PHE A 288 6.81 -16.12 16.42
N ASN A 289 8.12 -15.91 16.48
CA ASN A 289 8.95 -16.51 17.51
C ASN A 289 8.77 -15.76 18.84
N LYS A 290 7.88 -16.25 19.72
CA LYS A 290 7.56 -15.63 21.02
C LYS A 290 8.82 -15.40 21.87
N PRO A 291 9.71 -16.40 22.09
CA PRO A 291 10.97 -16.19 22.81
C PRO A 291 11.83 -15.02 22.29
N GLU A 292 11.96 -14.86 20.96
CA GLU A 292 12.70 -13.73 20.39
C GLU A 292 12.00 -12.40 20.65
N LEU A 293 10.67 -12.39 20.56
CA LEU A 293 9.83 -11.21 20.72
C LEU A 293 9.66 -10.77 22.17
N ASP A 294 9.79 -11.67 23.14
CA ASP A 294 9.61 -11.34 24.55
C ASP A 294 10.54 -10.21 24.98
N SER A 295 11.81 -10.25 24.57
CA SER A 295 12.77 -9.16 24.84
C SER A 295 12.32 -7.81 24.25
N LEU A 296 11.74 -7.83 23.05
CA LEU A 296 11.25 -6.65 22.35
C LEU A 296 9.97 -6.10 23.01
N VAL A 297 9.02 -6.97 23.33
CA VAL A 297 7.76 -6.60 24.00
C VAL A 297 8.03 -6.04 25.40
N GLN A 298 8.94 -6.66 26.16
CA GLN A 298 9.32 -6.18 27.48
C GLN A 298 9.98 -4.79 27.45
N SER A 299 10.64 -4.42 26.35
CA SER A 299 11.26 -3.10 26.22
C SER A 299 10.27 -1.93 26.29
N PHE A 300 9.01 -2.16 25.91
CA PHE A 300 7.95 -1.13 25.95
C PHE A 300 7.51 -0.75 27.35
N LEU A 301 7.89 -1.50 28.39
CA LEU A 301 7.71 -1.05 29.78
C LEU A 301 8.52 0.22 30.10
N LYS A 302 9.54 0.54 29.29
CA LYS A 302 10.47 1.64 29.55
C LYS A 302 10.43 2.74 28.50
N SER A 303 10.27 2.39 27.22
CA SER A 303 10.38 3.34 26.10
C SER A 303 9.70 2.85 24.82
N GLU A 304 9.29 3.79 23.97
CA GLU A 304 8.76 3.55 22.63
C GLU A 304 9.81 3.46 21.51
N GLU A 305 11.10 3.62 21.83
CA GLU A 305 12.22 3.61 20.88
C GLU A 305 12.23 2.37 19.96
N ASN A 306 11.74 1.23 20.43
CA ASN A 306 11.70 -0.02 19.68
C ASN A 306 10.45 -0.17 18.79
N LEU A 307 9.52 0.78 18.82
CA LEU A 307 8.31 0.73 17.98
C LEU A 307 8.64 0.63 16.48
N PRO A 308 9.53 1.46 15.90
CA PRO A 308 9.94 1.36 14.49
C PRO A 308 10.38 -0.05 14.08
N ARG A 309 11.23 -0.69 14.92
CA ARG A 309 11.72 -2.06 14.72
C ARG A 309 10.59 -3.08 14.79
N LEU A 310 9.65 -2.92 15.71
CA LEU A 310 8.48 -3.79 15.80
C LEU A 310 7.61 -3.69 14.53
N LEU A 311 7.36 -2.49 14.02
CA LEU A 311 6.52 -2.31 12.83
C LEU A 311 7.14 -2.96 11.58
N ASP A 312 8.45 -2.80 11.37
CA ASP A 312 9.22 -3.54 10.34
C ASP A 312 9.06 -5.05 10.53
N TYR A 313 9.17 -5.52 11.78
CA TYR A 313 9.00 -6.92 12.09
C TYR A 313 7.59 -7.40 11.70
N LEU A 314 6.52 -6.69 12.06
CA LEU A 314 5.14 -7.12 11.78
C LEU A 314 4.85 -7.32 10.29
N LEU A 315 5.50 -6.58 9.39
CA LEU A 315 5.23 -6.59 7.94
C LEU A 315 6.23 -7.42 7.13
N THR A 316 7.24 -8.02 7.77
CA THR A 316 8.26 -8.81 7.08
C THR A 316 7.66 -10.10 6.49
N TYR A 317 7.51 -10.17 5.17
CA TYR A 317 6.79 -11.25 4.50
C TYR A 317 7.45 -12.62 4.66
N LYS A 318 8.79 -12.70 4.71
CA LYS A 318 9.54 -13.96 4.81
C LYS A 318 9.08 -14.85 5.98
N LYS A 319 8.66 -14.26 7.10
CA LYS A 319 8.15 -15.01 8.26
C LYS A 319 6.80 -15.66 7.97
N TYR A 320 5.90 -14.93 7.33
CA TYR A 320 4.62 -15.46 6.87
C TYR A 320 4.83 -16.54 5.82
N LYS A 321 5.81 -16.38 4.92
CA LYS A 321 6.20 -17.41 3.94
C LYS A 321 6.45 -18.77 4.58
N HIS A 322 7.35 -18.81 5.56
CA HIS A 322 7.80 -20.07 6.14
C HIS A 322 6.88 -20.55 7.27
N GLY A 323 6.44 -19.65 8.15
CA GLY A 323 5.66 -20.00 9.32
C GLY A 323 4.20 -20.35 9.03
N PHE A 324 3.56 -19.69 8.07
CA PHE A 324 2.12 -19.87 7.83
C PHE A 324 1.78 -21.28 7.36
N PHE A 325 2.45 -21.79 6.32
CA PHE A 325 2.11 -23.10 5.75
C PHE A 325 2.43 -24.27 6.68
N ALA A 326 3.59 -24.23 7.34
CA ALA A 326 3.93 -25.20 8.38
C ALA A 326 2.89 -25.18 9.51
N GLY A 327 2.40 -23.99 9.86
CA GLY A 327 1.35 -23.85 10.85
C GLY A 327 -0.02 -24.35 10.39
N VAL A 328 -0.39 -24.14 9.14
CA VAL A 328 -1.64 -24.66 8.55
C VAL A 328 -1.63 -26.20 8.52
N GLN A 329 -0.50 -26.83 8.17
CA GLN A 329 -0.38 -28.28 8.22
C GLN A 329 -0.62 -28.81 9.64
N ASN A 330 0.05 -28.23 10.63
CA ASN A 330 -0.14 -28.58 12.03
C ASN A 330 -1.59 -28.35 12.50
N TYR A 331 -2.22 -27.25 12.05
CA TYR A 331 -3.61 -26.93 12.36
C TYR A 331 -4.58 -27.98 11.82
N ILE A 332 -4.43 -28.35 10.54
CA ILE A 332 -5.27 -29.37 9.89
C ILE A 332 -5.14 -30.72 10.60
N ILE A 333 -3.91 -31.13 10.94
CA ILE A 333 -3.65 -32.38 11.67
C ILE A 333 -4.37 -32.39 13.02
N LYS A 334 -4.20 -31.33 13.82
CA LYS A 334 -4.83 -31.21 15.13
C LYS A 334 -6.36 -31.15 15.04
N LEU A 335 -6.90 -30.48 14.02
CA LEU A 335 -8.34 -30.39 13.78
C LEU A 335 -8.95 -31.76 13.44
N PHE A 336 -8.37 -32.53 12.53
CA PHE A 336 -8.93 -33.84 12.18
C PHE A 336 -8.81 -34.86 13.31
N ARG A 337 -7.73 -34.80 14.09
CA ARG A 337 -7.59 -35.61 15.30
C ARG A 337 -8.68 -35.28 16.32
N SER A 338 -9.04 -34.01 16.50
CA SER A 338 -10.12 -33.63 17.42
C SER A 338 -11.52 -33.98 16.90
N GLU A 339 -11.70 -34.05 15.57
CA GLU A 339 -12.95 -34.47 14.93
C GLU A 339 -13.13 -36.00 14.84
N GLY A 340 -12.14 -36.80 15.25
CA GLY A 340 -12.23 -38.26 15.25
C GLY A 340 -12.33 -38.90 13.86
N ARG A 341 -11.77 -38.23 12.83
CA ARG A 341 -11.72 -38.72 11.44
C ARG A 341 -10.68 -39.84 11.30
N GLU A 342 -11.01 -41.03 11.81
CA GLU A 342 -10.13 -42.20 11.78
C GLU A 342 -9.74 -42.63 10.35
N ASP A 343 -10.60 -42.32 9.37
CA ASP A 343 -10.40 -42.56 7.93
C ASP A 343 -9.22 -41.81 7.32
N LEU A 344 -8.69 -40.81 8.02
CA LEU A 344 -7.58 -39.96 7.60
C LEU A 344 -6.34 -40.14 8.47
N LEU A 345 -6.33 -41.07 9.44
CA LEU A 345 -5.22 -41.20 10.39
C LEU A 345 -3.91 -41.71 9.77
N GLU A 346 -3.97 -42.66 8.83
CA GLU A 346 -2.77 -43.12 8.09
C GLU A 346 -2.14 -41.98 7.29
N ASP A 347 -2.99 -41.23 6.58
CA ASP A 347 -2.68 -40.01 5.84
C ASP A 347 -2.06 -38.92 6.76
N ILE A 348 -2.55 -38.79 8.00
CA ILE A 348 -2.04 -37.85 9.02
C ILE A 348 -0.70 -38.30 9.60
N ASP A 349 -0.50 -39.60 9.82
CA ASP A 349 0.73 -40.14 10.40
C ASP A 349 1.88 -40.13 9.39
N GLU A 350 1.59 -40.32 8.09
CA GLU A 350 2.54 -40.09 6.99
C GLU A 350 2.98 -38.61 6.93
N MET A 351 2.04 -37.67 7.05
CA MET A 351 2.35 -36.24 7.15
C MET A 351 3.23 -35.89 8.37
N LEU A 352 3.03 -36.54 9.52
CA LEU A 352 3.81 -36.28 10.74
C LEU A 352 5.24 -36.81 10.65
N SER A 353 5.43 -37.99 10.06
CA SER A 353 6.76 -38.54 9.85
C SER A 353 7.62 -37.64 8.95
N ALA A 354 7.01 -36.96 7.97
CA ALA A 354 7.70 -35.98 7.14
C ALA A 354 8.07 -34.68 7.89
N ILE A 355 7.32 -34.31 8.93
CA ILE A 355 7.60 -33.12 9.75
C ILE A 355 8.73 -33.39 10.77
N ASP A 356 8.77 -34.58 11.37
CA ASP A 356 9.72 -34.92 12.44
C ASP A 356 11.12 -35.27 11.95
N ASN A 357 11.28 -35.76 10.71
CA ASN A 357 12.57 -36.21 10.18
C ASN A 357 13.52 -35.09 9.75
N GLY A 358 13.10 -33.82 9.77
CA GLY A 358 13.96 -32.69 9.40
C GLY A 358 14.43 -32.71 7.93
N ASP A 359 13.91 -33.64 7.13
CA ASP A 359 14.00 -33.56 5.68
C ASP A 359 13.38 -32.24 5.25
N ASP A 360 14.04 -31.57 4.29
CA ASP A 360 13.65 -30.29 3.72
C ASP A 360 12.12 -30.29 3.60
N ILE A 361 11.43 -29.36 4.29
CA ILE A 361 9.96 -29.28 4.48
C ILE A 361 9.33 -28.94 3.12
N SER A 362 9.47 -29.91 2.21
CA SER A 362 9.65 -29.73 0.77
C SER A 362 8.42 -30.06 -0.05
N SER A 363 7.33 -30.46 0.60
CA SER A 363 6.04 -30.61 -0.05
C SER A 363 4.91 -30.22 0.89
N PHE A 364 4.00 -29.39 0.39
CA PHE A 364 2.65 -29.31 0.95
C PHE A 364 1.90 -30.57 0.50
N ASP A 365 2.32 -31.74 0.99
CA ASP A 365 1.63 -33.01 0.78
C ASP A 365 0.53 -33.16 1.81
N VAL A 366 -0.46 -32.26 1.72
CA VAL A 366 -1.77 -32.55 2.29
C VAL A 366 -2.44 -33.54 1.31
N PRO A 367 -2.85 -34.75 1.76
CA PRO A 367 -3.51 -35.75 0.94
C PRO A 367 -4.66 -35.17 0.10
N GLU A 368 -4.81 -35.63 -1.15
CA GLU A 368 -5.82 -35.13 -2.09
C GLU A 368 -7.25 -35.23 -1.56
N ARG A 369 -7.56 -36.23 -0.74
CA ARG A 369 -8.86 -36.37 -0.07
C ARG A 369 -9.13 -35.23 0.91
N ILE A 370 -8.11 -34.81 1.65
CA ILE A 370 -8.16 -33.66 2.57
C ILE A 370 -8.25 -32.32 1.81
N LYS A 371 -7.53 -32.18 0.69
CA LYS A 371 -7.59 -30.99 -0.18
C LYS A 371 -8.96 -30.80 -0.82
N ARG A 372 -9.65 -31.89 -1.23
CA ARG A 372 -10.93 -31.85 -1.94
C ARG A 372 -12.15 -31.59 -1.04
N GLU A 373 -12.07 -31.84 0.26
CA GLU A 373 -13.21 -31.70 1.18
C GLU A 373 -13.23 -30.41 2.03
N SER A 374 -12.15 -29.62 2.07
CA SER A 374 -11.97 -28.62 3.12
C SER A 374 -12.24 -27.18 2.66
N LYS A 375 -13.46 -26.66 2.94
CA LYS A 375 -13.75 -25.22 2.96
C LYS A 375 -12.75 -24.41 3.84
N VAL A 376 -12.06 -25.10 4.75
CA VAL A 376 -11.05 -24.53 5.66
C VAL A 376 -9.75 -24.20 4.90
N THR A 377 -9.29 -25.06 4.00
CA THR A 377 -8.05 -24.83 3.23
C THR A 377 -8.22 -23.64 2.29
N GLU A 378 -9.36 -23.55 1.60
CA GLU A 378 -9.70 -22.41 0.74
C GLU A 378 -9.74 -21.09 1.56
N ARG A 379 -10.39 -21.10 2.73
CA ARG A 379 -10.46 -19.96 3.65
C ARG A 379 -9.07 -19.48 4.09
N LEU A 380 -8.19 -20.40 4.49
CA LEU A 380 -6.85 -20.09 4.98
C LEU A 380 -5.93 -19.58 3.85
N LEU A 381 -6.06 -20.14 2.64
CA LEU A 381 -5.36 -19.62 1.47
C LEU A 381 -5.85 -18.21 1.12
N ASN A 382 -7.17 -17.98 1.12
CA ASN A 382 -7.72 -16.64 0.89
C ASN A 382 -7.22 -15.63 1.93
N PHE A 383 -7.15 -16.01 3.22
CA PHE A 383 -6.53 -15.17 4.25
C PHE A 383 -5.07 -14.83 3.91
N TYR A 384 -4.27 -15.85 3.60
CA TYR A 384 -2.83 -15.68 3.32
C TYR A 384 -2.57 -14.75 2.13
N ILE A 385 -3.25 -14.98 1.01
CA ILE A 385 -3.12 -14.15 -0.18
C ILE A 385 -3.60 -12.72 0.09
N THR A 386 -4.73 -12.55 0.78
CA THR A 386 -5.25 -11.21 1.12
C THR A 386 -4.26 -10.47 2.01
N LEU A 387 -3.65 -11.16 2.98
CA LEU A 387 -2.65 -10.58 3.86
C LEU A 387 -1.41 -10.14 3.06
N LEU A 388 -0.80 -11.08 2.33
CA LEU A 388 0.42 -10.84 1.55
C LEU A 388 0.23 -9.80 0.45
N GLY A 389 -0.90 -9.85 -0.27
CA GLY A 389 -1.19 -8.96 -1.37
C GLY A 389 -1.31 -7.49 -0.96
N GLY A 390 -1.45 -7.18 0.35
CA GLY A 390 -1.34 -5.80 0.81
C GLY A 390 -0.09 -5.47 1.60
N PHE A 391 0.83 -6.40 1.86
CA PHE A 391 2.12 -6.03 2.48
C PHE A 391 3.01 -5.24 1.54
N THR A 392 2.73 -5.26 0.24
CA THR A 392 3.47 -4.49 -0.74
C THR A 392 2.58 -3.49 -1.47
N ASN A 393 3.15 -2.34 -1.81
CA ASN A 393 2.49 -1.32 -2.61
C ASN A 393 3.45 -0.76 -3.66
N ALA A 394 2.97 -0.61 -4.88
CA ALA A 394 3.73 -0.10 -6.02
C ALA A 394 3.80 1.44 -6.03
N ARG A 395 4.09 2.06 -4.88
CA ARG A 395 3.91 3.51 -4.64
C ARG A 395 4.83 4.01 -3.54
N GLY A 396 4.97 5.33 -3.46
CA GLY A 396 5.36 5.98 -2.21
C GLY A 396 4.46 5.55 -1.05
N ASP A 397 5.08 5.18 0.08
CA ASP A 397 4.35 4.84 1.30
C ASP A 397 4.47 5.98 2.30
N SER A 398 3.49 6.88 2.25
CA SER A 398 3.42 8.04 3.15
C SER A 398 3.32 7.63 4.62
N PHE A 399 2.73 6.47 4.94
CA PHE A 399 2.69 5.98 6.32
C PHE A 399 4.05 5.53 6.79
N TYR A 400 4.80 4.81 5.94
CA TYR A 400 6.19 4.49 6.25
C TYR A 400 6.96 5.78 6.55
N THR A 401 6.89 6.78 5.67
CA THR A 401 7.65 8.02 5.87
C THR A 401 7.18 8.76 7.14
N ARG A 402 5.88 8.91 7.40
CA ARG A 402 5.36 9.53 8.65
C ARG A 402 5.80 8.78 9.91
N ILE A 403 5.88 7.45 9.86
CA ILE A 403 6.21 6.62 11.03
C ILE A 403 7.72 6.53 11.25
N GLN A 404 8.48 6.30 10.17
CA GLN A 404 9.89 5.91 10.22
C GLN A 404 10.83 7.10 9.94
N LYS A 405 10.35 8.12 9.23
CA LYS A 405 11.12 9.31 8.80
C LYS A 405 10.26 10.59 8.89
N PRO A 406 9.60 10.89 10.03
CA PRO A 406 8.72 12.06 10.14
C PRO A 406 9.44 13.38 9.80
N ASP A 407 10.70 13.50 10.20
CA ASP A 407 11.53 14.68 9.97
C ASP A 407 11.82 14.93 8.48
N LEU A 408 11.82 13.87 7.67
CA LEU A 408 11.98 14.00 6.21
C LEU A 408 10.75 14.65 5.59
N ILE A 409 9.55 14.33 6.09
CA ILE A 409 8.33 14.98 5.63
C ILE A 409 8.27 16.42 6.11
N SER A 410 8.55 16.70 7.39
CA SER A 410 8.47 18.06 7.92
C SER A 410 9.48 19.01 7.27
N LEU A 411 10.64 18.50 6.82
CA LEU A 411 11.65 19.29 6.09
C LEU A 411 11.12 19.83 4.75
N PHE A 412 10.27 19.08 4.05
CA PHE A 412 9.79 19.45 2.70
C PHE A 412 8.31 19.83 2.63
N VAL A 413 7.52 19.50 3.65
CA VAL A 413 6.07 19.73 3.68
C VAL A 413 5.68 20.31 5.03
N SER A 414 5.41 21.61 5.05
CA SER A 414 4.87 22.32 6.22
C SER A 414 3.64 23.15 5.85
N LYS A 415 2.85 23.53 6.87
CA LYS A 415 1.71 24.47 6.71
C LYS A 415 2.15 25.80 6.10
N GLU A 416 3.32 26.27 6.47
CA GLU A 416 3.90 27.55 6.04
C GLU A 416 4.43 27.48 4.60
N MET A 417 4.91 26.30 4.16
CA MET A 417 5.37 26.07 2.78
C MET A 417 4.24 26.03 1.75
N LEU A 418 3.00 25.92 2.22
CA LEU A 418 1.81 26.15 1.43
C LEU A 418 1.42 27.62 1.34
N ASN A 419 2.19 28.59 1.84
CA ASN A 419 1.89 30.01 1.65
C ASN A 419 1.60 30.27 0.16
N VAL A 420 0.32 30.35 -0.16
CA VAL A 420 -0.25 30.41 -1.51
C VAL A 420 -0.05 31.82 -2.09
N GLU A 421 0.83 32.62 -1.51
CA GLU A 421 1.03 34.00 -1.86
C GLU A 421 1.72 34.09 -3.24
N SER A 422 0.87 34.30 -4.24
CA SER A 422 1.10 35.04 -5.49
C SER A 422 1.61 34.33 -6.75
N ASN A 423 1.87 33.01 -6.78
CA ASN A 423 2.25 32.33 -8.04
C ASN A 423 1.06 31.60 -8.73
N PRO A 424 0.56 32.08 -9.89
CA PRO A 424 -0.56 31.47 -10.58
C PRO A 424 -0.32 30.01 -11.00
N ALA A 425 0.91 29.63 -11.35
CA ALA A 425 1.24 28.27 -11.78
C ALA A 425 1.07 27.25 -10.65
N GLN A 426 1.53 27.60 -9.45
CA GLN A 426 1.34 26.77 -8.25
C GLN A 426 -0.14 26.62 -7.87
N LEU A 427 -0.90 27.71 -7.95
CA LEU A 427 -2.35 27.69 -7.72
C LEU A 427 -3.08 26.77 -8.72
N GLU A 428 -2.72 26.88 -9.99
CA GLU A 428 -3.28 26.04 -11.05
C GLU A 428 -2.91 24.56 -10.84
N TYR A 429 -1.66 24.27 -10.47
CA TYR A 429 -1.22 22.91 -10.14
C TYR A 429 -2.04 22.30 -9.00
N LEU A 430 -2.12 22.99 -7.86
CA LEU A 430 -2.86 22.48 -6.70
C LEU A 430 -4.36 22.37 -6.99
N GLY A 431 -4.94 23.33 -7.71
CA GLY A 431 -6.33 23.28 -8.15
C GLY A 431 -6.62 22.07 -9.06
N HIS A 432 -5.72 21.78 -10.01
CA HIS A 432 -5.80 20.60 -10.86
C HIS A 432 -5.73 19.30 -10.04
N ILE A 433 -4.79 19.19 -9.10
CA ILE A 433 -4.66 18.02 -8.23
C ILE A 433 -5.92 17.80 -7.37
N LEU A 434 -6.47 18.85 -6.76
CA LEU A 434 -7.69 18.74 -5.95
C LEU A 434 -8.92 18.37 -6.79
N TYR A 435 -8.99 18.87 -8.03
CA TYR A 435 -10.03 18.49 -8.99
C TYR A 435 -9.96 16.98 -9.31
N ILE A 436 -8.76 16.46 -9.59
CA ILE A 436 -8.55 15.03 -9.84
C ILE A 436 -8.82 14.19 -8.58
N TYR A 437 -8.46 14.69 -7.40
CA TYR A 437 -8.75 14.03 -6.12
C TYR A 437 -10.26 13.87 -5.89
N GLY A 438 -11.06 14.93 -6.10
CA GLY A 438 -12.51 14.86 -5.96
C GLY A 438 -13.15 13.81 -6.88
N LYS A 439 -12.63 13.66 -8.10
CA LYS A 439 -13.07 12.61 -9.02
C LYS A 439 -12.70 11.21 -8.53
N ASN A 440 -11.53 11.04 -7.95
CA ASN A 440 -11.12 9.76 -7.38
C ASN A 440 -12.01 9.39 -6.19
N LEU A 441 -12.27 10.36 -5.32
CA LEU A 441 -13.09 10.23 -4.12
C LEU A 441 -14.49 9.70 -4.45
N TYR A 442 -15.14 10.27 -5.47
CA TYR A 442 -16.44 9.79 -5.96
C TYR A 442 -16.49 8.28 -6.21
N TYR A 443 -15.51 7.72 -6.93
CA TYR A 443 -15.52 6.29 -7.27
C TYR A 443 -15.39 5.42 -6.04
N TYR A 444 -14.50 5.82 -5.13
CA TYR A 444 -14.31 5.15 -3.88
C TYR A 444 -15.57 5.19 -2.98
N HIS A 445 -16.24 6.34 -2.88
CA HIS A 445 -17.53 6.46 -2.19
C HIS A 445 -18.59 5.56 -2.83
N TYR A 446 -18.72 5.62 -4.15
CA TYR A 446 -19.70 4.85 -4.91
C TYR A 446 -19.58 3.35 -4.59
N ILE A 447 -18.36 2.81 -4.61
CA ILE A 447 -18.10 1.40 -4.36
C ILE A 447 -18.41 1.04 -2.90
N ASN A 448 -17.94 1.84 -1.94
CA ASN A 448 -18.17 1.62 -0.52
C ASN A 448 -19.67 1.56 -0.19
N ASP A 449 -20.47 2.48 -0.73
CA ASP A 449 -21.91 2.51 -0.51
C ASP A 449 -22.61 1.25 -1.04
N LYS A 450 -22.19 0.75 -2.21
CA LYS A 450 -22.74 -0.50 -2.76
C LYS A 450 -22.34 -1.71 -1.90
N VAL A 451 -21.07 -1.82 -1.51
CA VAL A 451 -20.59 -2.91 -0.65
C VAL A 451 -21.34 -2.92 0.69
N ARG A 452 -21.47 -1.77 1.37
CA ARG A 452 -22.21 -1.68 2.64
C ARG A 452 -23.69 -1.99 2.52
N SER A 453 -24.30 -1.73 1.37
CA SER A 453 -25.68 -2.13 1.09
C SER A 453 -25.85 -3.64 0.85
N GLY A 454 -24.78 -4.44 1.04
CA GLY A 454 -24.80 -5.89 0.85
C GLY A 454 -24.80 -6.31 -0.62
N LYS A 455 -24.48 -5.39 -1.55
CA LYS A 455 -24.45 -5.71 -2.98
C LYS A 455 -23.16 -6.44 -3.33
N ASN A 456 -23.31 -7.71 -3.68
CA ASN A 456 -22.18 -8.55 -4.11
C ASN A 456 -21.70 -8.27 -5.54
N LYS A 457 -22.51 -7.59 -6.37
CA LYS A 457 -22.18 -7.19 -7.75
C LYS A 457 -22.83 -5.84 -8.08
N PHE A 458 -22.07 -4.94 -8.70
CA PHE A 458 -22.55 -3.65 -9.20
C PHE A 458 -21.63 -3.12 -10.30
N SER A 459 -22.17 -2.28 -11.19
CA SER A 459 -21.40 -1.59 -12.22
C SER A 459 -20.84 -0.27 -11.67
N ILE A 460 -19.56 -0.02 -11.87
CA ILE A 460 -18.96 1.30 -11.62
C ILE A 460 -19.23 2.17 -12.86
N PRO A 461 -19.75 3.40 -12.70
CA PRO A 461 -19.97 4.29 -13.83
C PRO A 461 -18.63 4.68 -14.49
N ILE A 462 -18.64 4.98 -15.79
CA ILE A 462 -17.41 5.38 -16.52
C ILE A 462 -17.10 6.87 -16.33
N LYS A 463 -18.12 7.67 -16.00
CA LYS A 463 -18.02 9.09 -15.66
C LYS A 463 -18.55 9.32 -14.26
N GLY A 464 -17.77 10.03 -13.45
CA GLY A 464 -18.19 10.38 -12.11
C GLY A 464 -19.15 11.57 -12.15
N ASN A 465 -20.04 11.65 -11.17
CA ASN A 465 -20.74 12.91 -10.96
C ASN A 465 -19.72 13.97 -10.51
N ASP A 466 -19.97 15.23 -10.83
CA ASP A 466 -19.23 16.33 -10.22
C ASP A 466 -19.65 16.40 -8.75
N GLU A 467 -18.90 15.73 -7.88
CA GLU A 467 -18.99 16.02 -6.45
C GLU A 467 -18.53 17.46 -6.24
N LYS A 468 -19.17 18.18 -5.29
CA LYS A 468 -18.69 19.50 -4.90
C LYS A 468 -17.25 19.32 -4.42
N ILE A 469 -16.31 19.82 -5.21
CA ILE A 469 -14.91 19.93 -4.82
C ILE A 469 -14.86 20.95 -3.69
N VAL A 470 -14.88 20.47 -2.45
CA VAL A 470 -14.56 21.31 -1.31
C VAL A 470 -13.07 21.60 -1.44
N ALA A 471 -12.69 22.87 -1.46
CA ALA A 471 -11.30 23.26 -1.36
C ALA A 471 -10.76 22.69 -0.04
N ASP A 472 -10.05 21.57 -0.12
CA ASP A 472 -9.57 20.81 1.02
C ASP A 472 -8.06 21.00 1.11
N PHE A 473 -7.66 22.00 1.89
CA PHE A 473 -6.25 22.31 2.14
C PHE A 473 -5.50 21.12 2.74
N TYR A 474 -6.18 20.36 3.61
CA TYR A 474 -5.63 19.15 4.23
C TYR A 474 -5.33 18.07 3.18
N ALA A 475 -6.21 17.91 2.18
CA ALA A 475 -5.97 17.00 1.08
C ALA A 475 -4.75 17.40 0.23
N GLY A 476 -4.55 18.71 0.04
CA GLY A 476 -3.35 19.26 -0.59
C GLY A 476 -2.07 18.86 0.15
N ILE A 477 -2.03 19.05 1.48
CA ILE A 477 -0.88 18.64 2.32
C ILE A 477 -0.59 17.15 2.15
N LEU A 478 -1.60 16.30 2.33
CA LEU A 478 -1.41 14.85 2.25
C LEU A 478 -0.93 14.40 0.86
N TYR A 479 -1.39 15.06 -0.21
CA TYR A 479 -0.88 14.79 -1.55
C TYR A 479 0.61 15.11 -1.67
N LEU A 480 1.04 16.27 -1.15
CA LEU A 480 2.46 16.66 -1.15
C LEU A 480 3.30 15.65 -0.36
N GLU A 481 2.82 15.20 0.81
CA GLU A 481 3.50 14.15 1.59
C GLU A 481 3.57 12.81 0.84
N GLY A 482 2.48 12.41 0.19
CA GLY A 482 2.42 11.20 -0.63
C GLY A 482 3.43 11.22 -1.77
N MET A 483 3.56 12.36 -2.45
CA MET A 483 4.54 12.51 -3.52
C MET A 483 5.98 12.65 -3.01
N ALA A 484 6.20 13.27 -1.85
CA ALA A 484 7.49 13.24 -1.16
C ALA A 484 7.90 11.79 -0.84
N ALA A 485 6.97 11.00 -0.28
CA ALA A 485 7.19 9.58 -0.03
C ALA A 485 7.45 8.79 -1.32
N ALA A 486 6.80 9.14 -2.43
CA ALA A 486 7.04 8.53 -3.74
C ALA A 486 8.44 8.85 -4.29
N TYR A 487 8.90 10.09 -4.12
CA TYR A 487 10.26 10.49 -4.52
C TYR A 487 11.33 9.76 -3.69
N PHE A 488 11.14 9.69 -2.37
CA PHE A 488 12.08 9.06 -1.45
C PHE A 488 11.89 7.54 -1.27
N GLN A 489 11.00 6.90 -2.03
CA GLN A 489 10.60 5.50 -1.81
C GLN A 489 11.76 4.48 -1.85
N ASP A 490 12.90 4.81 -2.46
CA ASP A 490 14.07 3.93 -2.49
C ASP A 490 14.71 3.70 -1.12
N ILE A 491 14.37 4.50 -0.09
CA ILE A 491 14.74 4.20 1.29
C ILE A 491 13.93 3.04 1.89
N ASN A 492 12.75 2.75 1.33
CA ASN A 492 11.82 1.78 1.90
C ASN A 492 12.36 0.36 1.72
N PRO A 493 12.12 -0.54 2.69
CA PRO A 493 12.47 -1.94 2.54
C PRO A 493 11.76 -2.59 1.34
N LYS A 494 12.49 -3.44 0.61
CA LYS A 494 11.97 -4.23 -0.51
C LYS A 494 12.34 -5.70 -0.38
N ASP A 495 11.34 -6.53 -0.06
CA ASP A 495 11.53 -7.98 0.12
C ASP A 495 11.68 -8.74 -1.19
N THR A 496 10.98 -8.32 -2.25
CA THR A 496 10.99 -9.01 -3.54
C THR A 496 11.89 -8.25 -4.51
N ARG A 497 13.08 -8.81 -4.76
CA ARG A 497 14.04 -8.29 -5.73
C ARG A 497 14.00 -9.16 -6.97
N LEU A 498 13.62 -8.57 -8.10
CA LEU A 498 13.63 -9.22 -9.41
C LEU A 498 14.87 -8.77 -10.17
N ASN A 499 15.67 -9.73 -10.62
CA ASN A 499 16.90 -9.45 -11.36
C ASN A 499 16.68 -9.63 -12.88
N ILE A 500 17.36 -8.81 -13.69
CA ILE A 500 17.47 -9.04 -15.13
C ILE A 500 18.44 -10.19 -15.40
N THR A 501 18.04 -11.09 -16.29
CA THR A 501 18.90 -12.19 -16.79
C THR A 501 19.27 -12.04 -18.27
N ASN A 502 18.69 -11.07 -18.97
CA ASN A 502 19.01 -10.79 -20.37
C ASN A 502 20.45 -10.26 -20.46
N THR A 503 21.32 -10.97 -21.16
CA THR A 503 22.76 -10.68 -21.24
C THR A 503 23.05 -9.35 -21.93
N GLN A 504 22.32 -9.02 -22.99
CA GLN A 504 22.47 -7.75 -23.70
C GLN A 504 22.20 -6.56 -22.77
N ILE A 505 21.09 -6.59 -22.02
CA ILE A 505 20.79 -5.53 -21.03
C ILE A 505 21.91 -5.42 -19.98
N LEU A 506 22.41 -6.55 -19.48
CA LEU A 506 23.46 -6.56 -18.46
C LEU A 506 24.77 -5.93 -18.98
N ASP A 507 25.16 -6.27 -20.21
CA ASP A 507 26.38 -5.77 -20.84
C ASP A 507 26.27 -4.28 -21.17
N ASP A 508 25.17 -3.87 -21.81
CA ASP A 508 24.91 -2.46 -22.15
C ASP A 508 24.86 -1.58 -20.88
N PHE A 509 24.22 -2.08 -19.82
CA PHE A 509 24.13 -1.37 -18.55
C PHE A 509 25.50 -1.23 -17.87
N LYS A 510 26.30 -2.31 -17.87
CA LYS A 510 27.67 -2.30 -17.32
C LYS A 510 28.54 -1.29 -18.07
N GLN A 511 28.46 -1.28 -19.40
CA GLN A 511 29.22 -0.34 -20.24
C GLN A 511 28.80 1.11 -19.97
N LYS A 512 27.50 1.39 -19.88
CA LYS A 512 26.99 2.76 -19.74
C LYS A 512 27.12 3.33 -18.31
N PHE A 513 26.90 2.50 -17.29
CA PHE A 513 26.78 2.97 -15.89
C PHE A 513 27.79 2.36 -14.91
N GLY A 514 28.50 1.28 -15.27
CA GLY A 514 29.36 0.55 -14.33
C GLY A 514 30.41 1.42 -13.64
N THR A 515 31.11 2.28 -14.39
CA THR A 515 32.11 3.21 -13.82
C THR A 515 31.45 4.27 -12.93
N LYS A 516 30.27 4.79 -13.32
CA LYS A 516 29.52 5.77 -12.52
C LYS A 516 29.07 5.19 -11.19
N ILE A 517 28.52 3.98 -11.20
CA ILE A 517 28.10 3.25 -10.00
C ILE A 517 29.31 3.02 -9.09
N SER A 518 30.42 2.50 -9.64
CA SER A 518 31.65 2.24 -8.88
C SER A 518 32.23 3.50 -8.22
N GLY A 519 32.10 4.66 -8.87
CA GLY A 519 32.44 5.95 -8.27
C GLY A 519 31.54 6.29 -7.09
N LEU A 520 30.23 6.34 -7.31
CA LEU A 520 29.23 6.75 -6.31
C LEU A 520 29.24 5.87 -5.05
N VAL A 521 29.39 4.55 -5.18
CA VAL A 521 29.32 3.65 -4.01
C VAL A 521 30.52 3.80 -3.06
N LYS A 522 31.65 4.34 -3.54
CA LYS A 522 32.89 4.56 -2.78
C LYS A 522 32.93 5.90 -2.05
N GLU A 523 31.99 6.79 -2.36
CA GLU A 523 31.90 8.11 -1.75
C GLU A 523 31.53 8.00 -0.26
N SER A 524 31.83 9.08 0.48
CA SER A 524 31.30 9.24 1.83
C SER A 524 29.77 9.28 1.79
N ASN A 525 29.10 8.97 2.89
CA ASN A 525 27.64 8.99 2.97
C ASN A 525 27.05 10.36 2.59
N SER A 526 27.70 11.44 3.02
CA SER A 526 27.28 12.81 2.69
C SER A 526 27.44 13.11 1.19
N ASP A 527 28.59 12.79 0.62
CA ASP A 527 28.87 13.04 -0.81
C ASP A 527 27.94 12.19 -1.70
N PHE A 528 27.72 10.93 -1.32
CA PHE A 528 26.79 10.03 -2.00
C PHE A 528 25.37 10.60 -2.02
N LEU A 529 24.86 11.07 -0.87
CA LEU A 529 23.52 11.67 -0.78
C LEU A 529 23.44 12.96 -1.62
N SER A 530 24.51 13.76 -1.63
CA SER A 530 24.63 14.96 -2.45
C SER A 530 24.47 14.61 -3.92
N HIS A 531 25.23 13.63 -4.43
CA HIS A 531 25.15 13.22 -5.84
C HIS A 531 23.88 12.45 -6.20
N PHE A 532 23.29 11.70 -5.26
CA PHE A 532 22.06 10.95 -5.48
C PHE A 532 20.86 11.88 -5.64
N TYR A 533 20.75 12.88 -4.76
CA TYR A 533 19.64 13.84 -4.74
C TYR A 533 19.99 15.21 -5.33
N ALA A 534 21.17 15.37 -5.96
CA ALA A 534 21.61 16.63 -6.58
C ALA A 534 20.51 17.33 -7.39
N PRO A 535 19.74 16.65 -8.26
CA PRO A 535 18.72 17.33 -9.06
C PRO A 535 17.59 17.97 -8.23
N LEU A 536 17.28 17.44 -7.03
CA LEU A 536 16.29 18.04 -6.13
C LEU A 536 16.78 19.39 -5.57
N PHE A 537 18.06 19.47 -5.23
CA PHE A 537 18.65 20.64 -4.61
C PHE A 537 19.15 21.66 -5.64
N ALA A 538 19.54 21.22 -6.84
CA ALA A 538 19.99 22.13 -7.91
C ALA A 538 18.89 23.12 -8.35
N GLN A 539 17.63 22.76 -8.14
CA GLN A 539 16.46 23.59 -8.44
C GLN A 539 16.08 24.55 -7.30
N SER A 540 16.84 24.60 -6.19
CA SER A 540 16.49 25.43 -5.02
C SER A 540 17.62 26.37 -4.62
N SER A 541 17.30 27.66 -4.57
CA SER A 541 18.15 28.72 -4.02
C SER A 541 18.55 28.55 -2.54
N SER A 542 17.83 27.70 -1.77
CA SER A 542 18.11 27.40 -0.35
C SER A 542 18.83 26.05 -0.12
N ALA A 543 19.33 25.43 -1.20
CA ALA A 543 19.85 24.07 -1.22
C ALA A 543 20.93 23.75 -0.17
N LYS A 544 21.85 24.67 0.12
CA LYS A 544 22.97 24.38 1.03
C LYS A 544 22.53 24.19 2.48
N GLU A 545 21.57 25.00 2.95
CA GLU A 545 21.06 24.92 4.32
C GLU A 545 20.18 23.67 4.47
N LEU A 546 19.25 23.46 3.53
CA LEU A 546 18.38 22.28 3.51
C LEU A 546 19.16 20.96 3.43
N PHE A 547 20.28 20.93 2.71
CA PHE A 547 21.06 19.72 2.53
C PHE A 547 21.75 19.24 3.82
N ALA A 548 22.22 20.16 4.67
CA ALA A 548 22.87 19.81 5.93
C ALA A 548 21.90 19.07 6.86
N ASP A 549 20.69 19.58 7.00
CA ASP A 549 19.64 18.94 7.79
C ASP A 549 19.20 17.62 7.14
N PHE A 550 19.06 17.60 5.82
CA PHE A 550 18.66 16.42 5.05
C PHE A 550 19.58 15.22 5.25
N VAL A 551 20.91 15.40 5.19
CA VAL A 551 21.88 14.30 5.32
C VAL A 551 21.76 13.58 6.66
N ASN A 552 21.46 14.32 7.73
CA ASN A 552 21.34 13.77 9.08
C ASN A 552 20.11 12.86 9.26
N LEU A 553 19.18 12.84 8.32
CA LEU A 553 17.95 12.02 8.40
C LEU A 553 18.14 10.56 7.91
N PHE A 554 19.30 10.26 7.31
CA PHE A 554 19.57 8.96 6.68
C PHE A 554 20.48 8.11 7.56
N ASP A 555 19.98 6.92 7.92
CA ASP A 555 20.76 5.88 8.58
C ASP A 555 21.49 4.98 7.56
N GLU A 556 22.38 4.11 8.03
CA GLU A 556 23.16 3.21 7.18
C GLU A 556 22.28 2.27 6.33
N LYS A 557 21.14 1.82 6.87
CA LYS A 557 20.20 0.94 6.15
C LYS A 557 19.54 1.68 4.98
N ALA A 558 19.10 2.91 5.21
CA ALA A 558 18.56 3.78 4.16
C ALA A 558 19.60 4.01 3.06
N ILE A 559 20.84 4.33 3.43
CA ILE A 559 21.94 4.54 2.47
C ILE A 559 22.23 3.27 1.66
N SER A 560 22.24 2.10 2.31
CA SER A 560 22.40 0.81 1.61
C SER A 560 21.28 0.59 0.58
N ASN A 561 20.03 0.88 0.94
CA ASN A 561 18.89 0.75 0.02
C ASN A 561 19.00 1.71 -1.18
N LEU A 562 19.50 2.93 -0.96
CA LEU A 562 19.77 3.90 -2.04
C LEU A 562 20.90 3.43 -2.96
N LYS A 563 21.99 2.86 -2.42
CA LYS A 563 23.07 2.28 -3.24
C LYS A 563 22.55 1.14 -4.12
N ASP A 564 21.64 0.32 -3.62
CA ASP A 564 20.96 -0.71 -4.40
C ASP A 564 20.12 -0.13 -5.55
N ALA A 565 19.55 1.08 -5.39
CA ALA A 565 18.75 1.73 -6.43
C ALA A 565 19.58 2.15 -7.66
N LEU A 566 20.90 2.34 -7.52
CA LEU A 566 21.80 2.62 -8.64
C LEU A 566 21.81 1.50 -9.70
N TYR A 567 21.43 0.29 -9.32
CA TYR A 567 21.35 -0.87 -10.21
C TYR A 567 19.99 -0.99 -10.91
N LYS A 568 19.17 0.07 -10.92
CA LYS A 568 17.88 0.08 -11.62
C LYS A 568 17.91 1.10 -12.76
N ILE A 569 17.42 0.72 -13.94
CA ILE A 569 17.40 1.64 -15.11
C ILE A 569 16.52 2.87 -14.85
N GLU A 570 15.42 2.70 -14.14
CA GLU A 570 14.50 3.77 -13.74
C GLU A 570 15.17 4.87 -12.93
N PHE A 571 16.18 4.56 -12.10
CA PHE A 571 16.94 5.58 -11.36
C PHE A 571 17.67 6.51 -12.34
N TRP A 572 18.39 5.93 -13.30
CA TRP A 572 19.15 6.68 -14.30
C TRP A 572 18.27 7.46 -15.26
N LEU A 573 17.10 6.91 -15.63
CA LEU A 573 16.08 7.61 -16.42
C LEU A 573 15.59 8.87 -15.69
N ASN A 574 15.22 8.73 -14.42
CA ASN A 574 14.77 9.85 -13.60
C ASN A 574 15.89 10.89 -13.43
N LYS A 575 17.10 10.44 -13.09
CA LYS A 575 18.27 11.32 -12.92
C LYS A 575 18.57 12.12 -14.18
N SER A 576 18.65 11.47 -15.35
CA SER A 576 18.89 12.17 -16.62
C SER A 576 17.81 13.19 -16.95
N PHE A 577 16.53 12.85 -16.73
CA PHE A 577 15.44 13.80 -16.97
C PHE A 577 15.52 15.03 -16.06
N LEU A 578 15.73 14.82 -14.76
CA LEU A 578 15.80 15.92 -13.79
C LEU A 578 17.02 16.83 -14.04
N GLU A 579 18.17 16.28 -14.45
CA GLU A 579 19.36 17.05 -14.84
C GLU A 579 19.10 17.93 -16.09
N LYS A 580 18.32 17.45 -17.07
CA LYS A 580 18.02 18.23 -18.28
C LYS A 580 17.09 19.42 -18.02
N ILE A 581 16.08 19.22 -17.17
CA ILE A 581 15.13 20.28 -16.81
C ILE A 581 15.67 21.26 -15.76
N GLU A 582 16.90 21.05 -15.25
CA GLU A 582 17.59 21.97 -14.32
C GLU A 582 17.64 23.40 -14.84
N SER A 583 17.95 23.56 -16.13
CA SER A 583 18.09 24.85 -16.79
C SER A 583 16.80 25.69 -16.83
N LEU A 584 15.63 25.06 -16.63
CA LEU A 584 14.32 25.71 -16.69
C LEU A 584 13.99 26.52 -15.44
N LYS A 585 14.74 26.33 -14.34
CA LYS A 585 14.55 27.03 -13.06
C LYS A 585 13.10 27.00 -12.58
N LEU A 586 12.58 25.79 -12.37
CA LEU A 586 11.17 25.58 -12.04
C LEU A 586 10.79 26.19 -10.67
N GLU A 587 11.75 26.50 -9.80
CA GLU A 587 11.55 27.28 -8.56
C GLU A 587 10.93 28.65 -8.79
N ASN A 588 11.06 29.23 -9.99
CA ASN A 588 10.39 30.49 -10.33
C ASN A 588 8.86 30.34 -10.42
N TYR A 589 8.36 29.11 -10.57
CA TYR A 589 6.94 28.79 -10.77
C TYR A 589 6.32 28.05 -9.57
N TYR A 590 7.13 27.27 -8.85
CA TYR A 590 6.63 26.33 -7.85
C TYR A 590 7.50 26.36 -6.59
N SER A 591 6.86 26.24 -5.43
CA SER A 591 7.56 26.01 -4.17
C SER A 591 8.27 24.66 -4.16
N GLN A 592 9.24 24.49 -3.25
CA GLN A 592 10.00 23.25 -3.11
C GLN A 592 9.10 22.02 -2.88
N SER A 593 8.02 22.16 -2.11
CA SER A 593 7.06 21.07 -1.86
C SER A 593 6.35 20.65 -3.15
N VAL A 594 5.97 21.62 -4.00
CA VAL A 594 5.30 21.34 -5.28
C VAL A 594 6.27 20.77 -6.31
N LEU A 595 7.50 21.27 -6.36
CA LEU A 595 8.57 20.66 -7.17
C LEU A 595 8.80 19.20 -6.78
N LEU A 596 8.90 18.92 -5.48
CA LEU A 596 9.01 17.56 -4.98
C LEU A 596 7.79 16.71 -5.36
N ALA A 597 6.60 17.30 -5.40
CA ALA A 597 5.39 16.61 -5.84
C ALA A 597 5.41 16.26 -7.34
N ILE A 598 5.89 17.17 -8.18
CA ILE A 598 6.15 16.94 -9.60
C ILE A 598 7.19 15.84 -9.78
N PHE A 599 8.31 15.90 -9.05
CA PHE A 599 9.38 14.90 -9.13
C PHE A 599 8.94 13.53 -8.62
N GLY A 600 8.10 13.47 -7.58
CA GLY A 600 7.45 12.25 -7.12
C GLY A 600 6.54 11.66 -8.20
N THR A 601 5.78 12.49 -8.91
CA THR A 601 4.94 12.04 -10.03
C THR A 601 5.79 11.50 -11.20
N ILE A 602 6.89 12.18 -11.54
CA ILE A 602 7.86 11.71 -12.55
C ILE A 602 8.45 10.36 -12.12
N ARG A 603 8.86 10.23 -10.84
CA ARG A 603 9.44 9.00 -10.29
C ARG A 603 8.54 7.78 -10.51
N GLU A 604 7.23 7.94 -10.35
CA GLU A 604 6.27 6.85 -10.51
C GLU A 604 5.87 6.59 -11.97
N THR A 605 5.93 7.58 -12.87
CA THR A 605 5.27 7.51 -14.19
C THR A 605 6.22 7.58 -15.38
N LEU A 606 7.43 8.13 -15.24
CA LEU A 606 8.36 8.37 -16.34
C LEU A 606 8.74 7.07 -17.06
N PHE A 607 9.11 6.03 -16.31
CA PHE A 607 9.49 4.77 -16.93
C PHE A 607 8.33 4.14 -17.72
N GLY A 608 7.12 4.19 -17.16
CA GLY A 608 5.91 3.71 -17.80
C GLY A 608 5.57 4.43 -19.09
N ILE A 609 5.67 5.77 -19.14
CA ILE A 609 5.38 6.51 -20.37
C ILE A 609 6.44 6.23 -21.43
N LEU A 610 7.72 6.16 -21.06
CA LEU A 610 8.80 5.86 -22.01
C LEU A 610 8.62 4.47 -22.65
N LEU A 611 8.24 3.45 -21.87
CA LEU A 611 7.96 2.11 -22.41
C LEU A 611 6.73 2.09 -23.32
N LEU A 612 5.64 2.75 -22.92
CA LEU A 612 4.43 2.84 -23.74
C LEU A 612 4.73 3.53 -25.08
N MET A 613 5.42 4.67 -25.05
CA MET A 613 5.77 5.42 -26.26
C MET A 613 6.76 4.65 -27.14
N THR A 614 7.67 3.86 -26.55
CA THR A 614 8.54 2.94 -27.31
C THR A 614 7.72 1.93 -28.09
N TYR A 615 6.77 1.28 -27.43
CA TYR A 615 5.90 0.30 -28.08
C TYR A 615 5.08 0.92 -29.21
N LEU A 616 4.47 2.09 -28.97
CA LEU A 616 3.67 2.81 -29.98
C LEU A 616 4.51 3.22 -31.18
N ASN A 617 5.74 3.71 -30.96
CA ASN A 617 6.66 4.13 -32.03
C ASN A 617 7.23 2.97 -32.87
N GLN A 618 7.28 1.74 -32.34
CA GLN A 618 7.66 0.57 -33.13
C GLN A 618 6.51 0.04 -34.00
N HIS A 619 5.27 0.33 -33.60
CA HIS A 619 4.05 -0.14 -34.27
C HIS A 619 3.31 1.05 -34.93
N LYS A 620 4.06 1.89 -35.65
CA LYS A 620 3.57 3.08 -36.37
C LYS A 620 2.56 2.77 -37.47
N ASP A 621 2.42 1.51 -37.88
CA ASP A 621 1.33 1.04 -38.74
C ASP A 621 -0.06 1.28 -38.13
N LYS A 622 -0.14 1.65 -36.84
CA LYS A 622 -1.40 1.78 -36.08
C LYS A 622 -1.69 3.18 -35.53
N MET A 623 -0.74 4.12 -35.52
CA MET A 623 -0.94 5.49 -35.01
C MET A 623 -0.11 6.52 -35.78
N GLU A 624 -0.73 7.67 -36.05
CA GLU A 624 -0.07 8.81 -36.68
C GLU A 624 0.82 9.56 -35.68
N GLN A 625 1.87 10.24 -36.16
CA GLN A 625 2.81 10.97 -35.29
C GLN A 625 2.12 12.05 -34.46
N ASP A 626 1.15 12.78 -35.04
CA ASP A 626 0.38 13.79 -34.31
C ASP A 626 -0.43 13.21 -33.13
N GLN A 627 -0.87 11.95 -33.24
CA GLN A 627 -1.61 11.25 -32.19
C GLN A 627 -0.66 10.84 -31.05
N VAL A 628 0.55 10.39 -31.40
CA VAL A 628 1.62 10.10 -30.43
C VAL A 628 2.00 11.40 -29.68
N ASP A 629 2.11 12.52 -30.38
CA ASP A 629 2.42 13.81 -29.76
C ASP A 629 1.31 14.29 -28.80
N CYS A 630 0.05 13.96 -29.07
CA CYS A 630 -1.05 14.23 -28.13
C CYS A 630 -0.85 13.54 -26.78
N LEU A 631 -0.31 12.31 -26.76
CA LEU A 631 -0.04 11.59 -25.51
C LEU A 631 1.09 12.22 -24.71
N TRP A 632 2.12 12.72 -25.39
CA TRP A 632 3.20 13.46 -24.72
C TRP A 632 2.68 14.75 -24.08
N ILE A 633 1.87 15.51 -24.83
CA ILE A 633 1.24 16.74 -24.32
C ILE A 633 0.35 16.43 -23.12
N PHE A 634 -0.46 15.37 -23.20
CA PHE A 634 -1.32 14.92 -22.11
C PHE A 634 -0.51 14.50 -20.87
N TYR A 635 0.62 13.80 -21.07
CA TYR A 635 1.53 13.45 -19.98
C TYR A 635 2.07 14.70 -19.28
N ILE A 636 2.58 15.68 -20.02
CA ILE A 636 3.19 16.89 -19.43
C ILE A 636 2.13 17.77 -18.76
N ARG A 637 1.02 18.06 -19.44
CA ARG A 637 0.04 19.04 -18.96
C ARG A 637 -0.89 18.49 -17.90
N ASP A 638 -1.33 17.25 -18.04
CA ASP A 638 -2.40 16.69 -17.22
C ASP A 638 -1.90 15.65 -16.21
N ILE A 639 -0.89 14.85 -16.54
CA ILE A 639 -0.30 13.90 -15.59
C ILE A 639 0.72 14.59 -14.67
N LEU A 640 1.67 15.34 -15.25
CA LEU A 640 2.63 16.12 -14.45
C LEU A 640 2.05 17.45 -13.95
N GLY A 641 0.94 17.92 -14.53
CA GLY A 641 0.30 19.18 -14.11
C GLY A 641 1.06 20.44 -14.55
N LEU A 642 1.99 20.32 -15.51
CA LEU A 642 2.87 21.42 -15.92
C LEU A 642 2.22 22.24 -17.04
N LYS A 643 1.55 23.33 -16.66
CA LYS A 643 0.87 24.26 -17.58
C LYS A 643 1.60 25.61 -17.68
N ILE A 644 2.92 25.54 -17.84
CA ILE A 644 3.83 26.69 -17.90
C ILE A 644 4.34 26.94 -19.32
N ARG A 645 4.99 28.09 -19.52
CA ARG A 645 5.54 28.49 -20.84
C ARG A 645 6.65 27.54 -21.32
N GLU A 646 7.35 26.93 -20.38
CA GLU A 646 8.46 26.00 -20.61
C GLU A 646 8.00 24.58 -20.98
N ALA A 647 6.69 24.32 -21.04
CA ALA A 647 6.15 22.99 -21.34
C ALA A 647 6.66 22.41 -22.68
N ASP A 648 6.89 23.27 -23.68
CA ASP A 648 7.46 22.86 -24.96
C ASP A 648 8.93 22.43 -24.83
N GLN A 649 9.71 23.09 -23.98
CA GLN A 649 11.09 22.70 -23.70
C GLN A 649 11.14 21.39 -22.88
N ILE A 650 10.23 21.22 -21.92
CA ILE A 650 10.09 19.96 -21.16
C ILE A 650 9.80 18.79 -22.11
N TYR A 651 8.98 19.00 -23.14
CA TYR A 651 8.74 18.01 -24.17
C TYR A 651 10.03 17.62 -24.92
N LEU A 652 10.83 18.61 -25.33
CA LEU A 652 12.12 18.36 -26.00
C LEU A 652 13.10 17.61 -25.10
N ASP A 653 13.18 17.99 -23.82
CA ASP A 653 14.06 17.33 -22.84
C ASP A 653 13.63 15.88 -22.60
N LEU A 654 12.31 15.62 -22.58
CA LEU A 654 11.74 14.28 -22.46
C LEU A 654 12.06 13.41 -23.68
N LEU A 655 11.99 13.98 -24.90
CA LEU A 655 12.41 13.28 -26.12
C LEU A 655 13.91 12.95 -26.10
N ALA A 656 14.75 13.86 -25.60
CA ALA A 656 16.19 13.61 -25.47
C ALA A 656 16.48 12.45 -24.50
N VAL A 657 15.73 12.32 -23.39
CA VAL A 657 15.83 11.15 -22.49
C VAL A 657 15.34 9.89 -23.19
N TYR A 658 14.23 9.96 -23.91
CA TYR A 658 13.68 8.83 -24.66
C TYR A 658 14.71 8.29 -25.68
N GLU A 659 15.38 9.17 -26.41
CA GLU A 659 16.45 8.81 -27.35
C GLU A 659 17.67 8.22 -26.64
N GLU A 660 18.12 8.84 -25.55
CA GLU A 660 19.27 8.39 -24.77
C GLU A 660 19.15 6.94 -24.28
N PHE A 661 17.92 6.50 -23.96
CA PHE A 661 17.63 5.19 -23.38
C PHE A 661 16.89 4.24 -24.34
N GLN A 662 16.73 4.63 -25.61
CA GLN A 662 15.88 3.93 -26.56
C GLN A 662 16.24 2.44 -26.67
N ASP A 663 17.53 2.10 -26.69
CA ASP A 663 17.98 0.72 -26.85
C ASP A 663 17.59 -0.17 -25.67
N PHE A 664 17.70 0.34 -24.43
CA PHE A 664 17.19 -0.37 -23.26
C PHE A 664 15.68 -0.57 -23.35
N LEU A 665 14.94 0.50 -23.70
CA LEU A 665 13.48 0.47 -23.75
C LEU A 665 12.96 -0.55 -24.78
N LYS A 666 13.60 -0.63 -25.96
CA LYS A 666 13.25 -1.59 -27.03
C LYS A 666 13.38 -3.04 -26.58
N ILE A 667 14.42 -3.38 -25.83
CA ILE A 667 14.58 -4.76 -25.31
C ILE A 667 13.60 -4.98 -24.14
N TRP A 668 13.33 -3.95 -23.34
CA TRP A 668 12.49 -4.06 -22.15
C TRP A 668 11.03 -4.41 -22.46
N ILE A 669 10.46 -3.85 -23.54
CA ILE A 669 9.09 -4.15 -23.97
C ILE A 669 8.90 -5.60 -24.43
N GLU A 670 9.98 -6.32 -24.73
CA GLU A 670 9.97 -7.74 -25.11
C GLU A 670 9.99 -8.66 -23.89
N LEU A 671 10.19 -8.12 -22.68
CA LEU A 671 10.26 -8.90 -21.45
C LEU A 671 8.88 -9.32 -20.93
N ASP A 672 8.80 -10.56 -20.43
CA ASP A 672 7.64 -11.14 -19.74
C ASP A 672 6.32 -10.95 -20.54
N ASP A 673 5.34 -10.20 -20.00
CA ASP A 673 4.00 -10.00 -20.58
C ASP A 673 3.82 -8.62 -21.23
N ASN A 674 4.89 -7.81 -21.35
CA ASN A 674 4.81 -6.41 -21.77
C ASN A 674 4.18 -6.23 -23.16
N SER A 675 4.65 -6.98 -24.16
CA SER A 675 4.18 -6.82 -25.54
C SER A 675 2.66 -7.05 -25.67
N ASP A 676 2.12 -8.09 -25.03
CA ASP A 676 0.68 -8.37 -25.04
C ASP A 676 -0.11 -7.28 -24.31
N PHE A 677 0.39 -6.81 -23.18
CA PHE A 677 -0.25 -5.73 -22.42
C PHE A 677 -0.28 -4.41 -23.21
N PHE A 678 0.86 -3.99 -23.78
CA PHE A 678 0.92 -2.77 -24.58
C PHE A 678 0.09 -2.86 -25.86
N LYS A 679 0.02 -4.04 -26.50
CA LYS A 679 -0.86 -4.27 -27.65
C LYS A 679 -2.31 -3.98 -27.34
N PHE A 680 -2.76 -4.44 -26.17
CA PHE A 680 -4.11 -4.17 -25.68
C PHE A 680 -4.35 -2.68 -25.46
N ILE A 681 -3.44 -1.99 -24.77
CA ILE A 681 -3.53 -0.54 -24.54
C ILE A 681 -3.55 0.24 -25.86
N ALA A 682 -2.62 -0.06 -26.77
CA ALA A 682 -2.50 0.61 -28.06
C ALA A 682 -3.79 0.52 -28.88
N LYS A 683 -4.43 -0.65 -28.88
CA LYS A 683 -5.72 -0.86 -29.56
C LYS A 683 -6.83 0.04 -28.98
N ASN A 684 -6.91 0.17 -27.65
CA ASN A 684 -7.92 1.01 -27.01
C ASN A 684 -7.65 2.49 -27.24
N THR A 685 -6.39 2.91 -27.19
CA THR A 685 -5.96 4.28 -27.52
C THR A 685 -6.29 4.64 -28.97
N GLN A 686 -6.00 3.75 -29.92
CA GLN A 686 -6.33 3.96 -31.34
C GLN A 686 -7.84 4.12 -31.56
N LYS A 687 -8.67 3.31 -30.86
CA LYS A 687 -10.13 3.43 -30.92
C LYS A 687 -10.62 4.79 -30.39
N PHE A 688 -9.98 5.32 -29.35
CA PHE A 688 -10.32 6.63 -28.78
C PHE A 688 -9.94 7.80 -29.69
N PHE A 689 -8.77 7.73 -30.33
CA PHE A 689 -8.35 8.73 -31.32
C PHE A 689 -9.21 8.68 -32.57
N GLY A 690 -9.45 7.50 -33.13
CA GLY A 690 -10.30 7.34 -34.31
C GLY A 690 -9.83 8.23 -35.46
N LYS A 691 -10.73 9.07 -35.98
CA LYS A 691 -10.44 10.07 -37.04
C LYS A 691 -10.29 11.50 -36.51
N LYS A 692 -10.14 11.67 -35.20
CA LYS A 692 -10.05 12.99 -34.58
C LYS A 692 -8.74 13.66 -34.93
N ASP A 693 -8.77 14.97 -35.13
CA ASP A 693 -7.54 15.76 -35.26
C ASP A 693 -6.88 16.01 -33.89
N LYS A 694 -5.65 16.56 -33.92
CA LYS A 694 -4.87 16.88 -32.72
C LYS A 694 -5.63 17.73 -31.69
N SER A 695 -6.38 18.72 -32.14
CA SER A 695 -7.13 19.63 -31.26
C SER A 695 -8.35 18.95 -30.63
N GLU A 696 -9.03 18.10 -31.41
CA GLU A 696 -10.17 17.29 -30.97
C GLU A 696 -9.74 16.23 -29.97
N ILE A 697 -8.57 15.59 -30.18
CA ILE A 697 -8.01 14.62 -29.24
C ILE A 697 -7.72 15.27 -27.89
N ILE A 698 -7.00 16.39 -27.88
CA ILE A 698 -6.64 17.10 -26.64
C ILE A 698 -7.89 17.51 -25.85
N ARG A 699 -8.93 17.99 -26.53
CA ARG A 699 -10.21 18.37 -25.89
C ARG A 699 -11.06 17.17 -25.45
N SER A 700 -10.78 15.97 -25.96
CA SER A 700 -11.55 14.76 -25.65
C SER A 700 -11.14 14.10 -24.34
N PHE A 701 -9.94 14.38 -23.80
CA PHE A 701 -9.50 13.79 -22.55
C PHE A 701 -10.33 14.31 -21.36
N SER A 702 -10.85 13.40 -20.55
CA SER A 702 -11.60 13.72 -19.33
C SER A 702 -10.75 13.61 -18.07
N ALA A 703 -11.28 14.07 -16.94
CA ALA A 703 -10.63 13.89 -15.63
C ALA A 703 -10.43 12.41 -15.28
N GLU A 704 -11.40 11.57 -15.65
CA GLU A 704 -11.33 10.12 -15.53
C GLU A 704 -10.21 9.53 -16.40
N ASP A 705 -9.91 10.12 -17.56
CA ASP A 705 -8.78 9.74 -18.41
C ASP A 705 -7.45 10.04 -17.72
N VAL A 706 -7.33 11.21 -17.06
CA VAL A 706 -6.14 11.60 -16.29
C VAL A 706 -5.89 10.61 -15.16
N LEU A 707 -6.95 10.33 -14.37
CA LEU A 707 -6.95 9.31 -13.33
C LEU A 707 -6.43 7.99 -13.88
N TRP A 708 -7.15 7.39 -14.84
CA TRP A 708 -6.83 6.07 -15.35
C TRP A 708 -5.42 6.00 -15.93
N PHE A 709 -5.03 6.99 -16.75
CA PHE A 709 -3.74 6.98 -17.40
C PHE A 709 -2.59 7.12 -16.41
N ARG A 710 -2.73 7.95 -15.35
CA ARG A 710 -1.75 8.03 -14.27
C ARG A 710 -1.55 6.66 -13.60
N GLY A 711 -2.64 5.98 -13.25
CA GLY A 711 -2.61 4.63 -12.68
C GLY A 711 -1.98 3.60 -13.61
N LEU A 712 -2.30 3.65 -14.90
CA LEU A 712 -1.73 2.79 -15.93
C LEU A 712 -0.21 2.96 -16.03
N LEU A 713 0.27 4.20 -16.19
CA LEU A 713 1.71 4.50 -16.33
C LEU A 713 2.48 4.01 -15.11
N LYS A 714 1.90 4.20 -13.93
CA LYS A 714 2.45 3.71 -12.68
C LYS A 714 2.53 2.19 -12.65
N ASN A 715 1.44 1.49 -12.96
CA ASN A 715 1.44 0.03 -13.04
C ASN A 715 2.52 -0.48 -14.02
N ILE A 716 2.70 0.17 -15.17
CA ILE A 716 3.78 -0.13 -16.13
C ILE A 716 5.16 0.05 -15.49
N SER A 717 5.43 1.19 -14.85
CA SER A 717 6.72 1.44 -14.18
C SER A 717 7.04 0.34 -13.15
N TYR A 718 6.11 0.04 -12.24
CA TYR A 718 6.35 -0.89 -11.14
C TYR A 718 6.38 -2.36 -11.57
N TYR A 719 5.57 -2.74 -12.56
CA TYR A 719 5.68 -4.06 -13.18
C TYR A 719 7.08 -4.29 -13.74
N ASN A 720 7.72 -3.24 -14.26
CA ASN A 720 9.00 -3.29 -14.95
C ASN A 720 10.23 -3.03 -14.07
N GLN A 721 10.06 -2.73 -12.78
CA GLN A 721 11.20 -2.52 -11.89
C GLN A 721 12.03 -3.79 -11.74
N ARG A 722 13.32 -3.71 -12.07
CA ARG A 722 14.26 -4.81 -11.97
C ARG A 722 15.63 -4.29 -11.53
N TYR A 723 16.36 -5.13 -10.81
CA TYR A 723 17.76 -4.93 -10.53
C TYR A 723 18.60 -5.50 -11.68
N ILE A 724 19.52 -4.69 -12.18
CA ILE A 724 20.47 -5.02 -13.22
C ILE A 724 21.81 -5.15 -12.51
N ILE A 725 22.16 -6.36 -12.08
CA ILE A 725 23.42 -6.65 -11.40
C ILE A 725 24.29 -7.40 -12.42
N PRO A 726 25.19 -6.71 -13.15
CA PRO A 726 26.08 -7.36 -14.09
C PRO A 726 27.00 -8.32 -13.34
N LYS A 727 27.31 -9.46 -13.97
CA LYS A 727 28.30 -10.40 -13.44
C LYS A 727 29.72 -9.82 -13.49
#